data_AF-A0A810NVQ7-F1
#
_entry.id   AF-A0A810NVQ7-F1
#
_cell.length_a   1.000
_cell.length_b   1.000
_cell.length_c   1.000
_cell.angle_alpha   90.00
_cell.angle_beta   90.00
_cell.angle_gamma   90.00
#
_symmetry.space_group_name_H-M   'P 1'
#
loop_
_entity.id
_entity.type
_entity.pdbx_description
1 polymer ?
#
loop_
_entity_poly.entity_id
_entity_poly.type
_entity_poly.pdbx_seq_one_letter_code
_entity_poly.pdbx_strand_id
1 'polypeptide(L)'
;MDSEELVAGVDEVRWGRMRHAYGPAVEVPDLLRGLADADPATRETALDAMYGGIHHQGDVYACTIAVIPFLLRIAADTGRPGRAEVIELLASIGGADSPEPGAGLYRQAREAVADAYPLWSALARDPDPGVRAAVPAVLPVCIARPADCVGLLRDRFAVEEDLPVRVAIVEGAAVLAQRGTGTQEIGVWLADLLSRDEDVQVRLAALTGLAPLPAQPGLPPVQVQTALDLLGAVYTRGTPATEPAGFTTDTLIGSVRRLREAGAVGRRASQADGLVRAISNGLADRVSDRITLLEALLASPDWERRLDAVYPASNLINGWRGPYEQIVVLIGAQLHDGHPELRSRAAHVLEDLGELARPAADALFAALSQAQRTAAHLRASGQLPWVVEWAQDLPAVGPALKALVGTGDPRALPMLQWALEQRQPPRDVGQLIGRYGEQAVHLLPLIRRRLHELRKDDRRDNLAYAIAAMGSAAADAVPDLVKLPASTAVVRALGAIGPAAAPAMRWLREQAEASDKRVAVAAADALYAVGGDAEAALACYGRLLTGDQYDQRAAAAGLAGLGSQAAGYAGQVRKLLRRKDPYGWLRLDAARALWHIAGEAAVSPVLESVWNANPHTRTAIAQVWSDMGPAASNAEPLLEAELARVRRHNATPDGYSSAQVVDDEHLLRACRAALTAVGG
;
A
#
# COMPACT_ATOMS: atom_id res chain seq x y z
N MET A 1 37.99 -23.38 -10.65
CA MET A 1 37.71 -24.80 -11.00
C MET A 1 37.08 -24.87 -12.38
N ASP A 2 37.02 -26.04 -13.02
CA ASP A 2 36.12 -26.22 -14.17
C ASP A 2 34.65 -26.09 -13.71
N SER A 3 33.75 -25.61 -14.58
CA SER A 3 32.33 -25.42 -14.24
C SER A 3 31.66 -26.73 -13.83
N GLU A 4 32.08 -27.88 -14.37
CA GLU A 4 31.57 -29.20 -13.98
C GLU A 4 32.06 -29.66 -12.58
N GLU A 5 33.26 -29.23 -12.14
CA GLU A 5 33.75 -29.53 -10.78
C GLU A 5 32.95 -28.78 -9.71
N LEU A 6 32.46 -27.56 -10.03
CA LEU A 6 31.62 -26.76 -9.13
C LEU A 6 30.28 -27.40 -8.85
N VAL A 7 29.74 -28.11 -9.83
CA VAL A 7 28.48 -28.82 -9.71
C VAL A 7 28.69 -30.33 -9.56
N ALA A 8 29.90 -30.79 -9.25
CA ALA A 8 30.15 -32.22 -9.06
C ALA A 8 29.17 -32.84 -8.04
N GLY A 9 28.57 -33.98 -8.40
CA GLY A 9 27.52 -34.65 -7.63
C GLY A 9 26.11 -34.08 -7.82
N VAL A 10 25.90 -33.05 -8.65
CA VAL A 10 24.57 -32.45 -8.88
C VAL A 10 23.60 -33.46 -9.47
N ASP A 11 24.04 -34.30 -10.41
CA ASP A 11 23.18 -35.27 -11.08
C ASP A 11 22.88 -36.52 -10.22
N GLU A 12 23.57 -36.68 -9.08
CA GLU A 12 23.32 -37.76 -8.11
C GLU A 12 22.14 -37.43 -7.18
N VAL A 13 21.83 -36.14 -7.02
CA VAL A 13 20.70 -35.68 -6.20
C VAL A 13 19.40 -36.00 -6.93
N ARG A 14 18.44 -36.61 -6.22
CA ARG A 14 17.13 -37.01 -6.80
C ARG A 14 16.16 -35.82 -6.91
N TRP A 15 16.50 -34.83 -7.74
CA TRP A 15 15.74 -33.58 -7.91
C TRP A 15 14.26 -33.77 -8.21
N GLY A 16 13.92 -34.74 -9.07
CA GLY A 16 12.51 -35.04 -9.41
C GLY A 16 11.66 -35.58 -8.25
N ARG A 17 12.25 -35.89 -7.09
CA ARG A 17 11.52 -36.21 -5.85
C ARG A 17 11.24 -35.01 -4.97
N MET A 18 11.87 -33.87 -5.25
CA MET A 18 11.67 -32.60 -4.55
C MET A 18 10.78 -31.68 -5.39
N ARG A 19 10.18 -30.69 -4.73
CA ARG A 19 9.31 -29.70 -5.37
C ARG A 19 9.66 -28.31 -4.88
N HIS A 20 9.48 -27.34 -5.77
CA HIS A 20 9.48 -25.91 -5.48
C HIS A 20 8.07 -25.34 -5.71
N ALA A 21 7.92 -24.02 -5.76
CA ALA A 21 6.62 -23.33 -5.86
C ALA A 21 5.72 -23.80 -7.02
N TYR A 22 6.29 -24.22 -8.14
CA TYR A 22 5.55 -24.49 -9.39
C TYR A 22 5.61 -25.94 -9.86
N GLY A 23 6.40 -26.82 -9.24
CA GLY A 23 6.55 -28.17 -9.75
C GLY A 23 7.70 -28.98 -9.16
N PRO A 24 7.98 -30.15 -9.78
CA PRO A 24 9.17 -30.94 -9.50
C PRO A 24 10.44 -30.15 -9.87
N ALA A 25 11.48 -30.23 -9.04
CA ALA A 25 12.70 -29.42 -9.17
C ALA A 25 13.72 -29.94 -10.20
N VAL A 26 13.26 -30.51 -11.32
CA VAL A 26 14.09 -31.25 -12.28
C VAL A 26 15.08 -30.37 -13.05
N GLU A 27 14.81 -29.07 -13.13
CA GLU A 27 15.61 -28.04 -13.80
C GLU A 27 16.79 -27.55 -12.97
N VAL A 28 16.84 -27.87 -11.66
CA VAL A 28 17.86 -27.34 -10.74
C VAL A 28 19.31 -27.57 -11.20
N PRO A 29 19.69 -28.74 -11.73
CA PRO A 29 21.05 -28.94 -12.26
C PRO A 29 21.44 -27.89 -13.32
N ASP A 30 20.53 -27.60 -14.25
CA ASP A 30 20.79 -26.64 -15.33
C ASP A 30 20.85 -25.21 -14.78
N LEU A 31 20.01 -24.87 -13.79
CA LEU A 31 20.08 -23.58 -13.10
C LEU A 31 21.42 -23.39 -12.37
N LEU A 32 21.93 -24.41 -11.69
CA LEU A 32 23.23 -24.34 -10.99
C LEU A 32 24.39 -24.17 -11.98
N ARG A 33 24.35 -24.86 -13.13
CA ARG A 33 25.32 -24.64 -14.21
C ARG A 33 25.20 -23.23 -14.79
N GLY A 34 23.98 -22.75 -15.00
CA GLY A 34 23.69 -21.41 -15.51
C GLY A 34 24.22 -20.30 -14.60
N LEU A 35 24.14 -20.46 -13.27
CA LEU A 35 24.75 -19.52 -12.32
C LEU A 35 26.28 -19.46 -12.40
N ALA A 36 26.92 -20.56 -12.80
CA ALA A 36 28.36 -20.63 -12.97
C ALA A 36 28.82 -20.24 -14.38
N ASP A 37 27.91 -19.94 -15.32
CA ASP A 37 28.24 -19.67 -16.71
C ASP A 37 29.06 -18.36 -16.87
N ALA A 38 29.86 -18.26 -17.93
CA ALA A 38 30.62 -17.06 -18.25
C ALA A 38 29.74 -15.96 -18.86
N ASP A 39 28.61 -16.31 -19.50
CA ASP A 39 27.65 -15.37 -20.07
C ASP A 39 26.76 -14.74 -18.97
N PRO A 40 26.78 -13.39 -18.82
CA PRO A 40 25.94 -12.70 -17.84
C PRO A 40 24.43 -12.87 -18.09
N ALA A 41 23.97 -13.03 -19.33
CA ALA A 41 22.54 -13.21 -19.61
C ALA A 41 22.05 -14.58 -19.12
N THR A 42 22.86 -15.62 -19.30
CA THR A 42 22.63 -16.96 -18.75
C THR A 42 22.61 -16.95 -17.22
N ARG A 43 23.55 -16.25 -16.57
CA ARG A 43 23.56 -16.11 -15.10
C ARG A 43 22.32 -15.38 -14.58
N GLU A 44 21.93 -14.26 -15.19
CA GLU A 44 20.75 -13.47 -14.79
C GLU A 44 19.46 -14.32 -14.92
N THR A 45 19.35 -15.10 -15.98
CA THR A 45 18.20 -16.01 -16.20
C THR A 45 18.15 -17.12 -15.15
N ALA A 46 19.30 -17.74 -14.84
CA ALA A 46 19.37 -18.75 -13.81
C ALA A 46 19.05 -18.19 -12.41
N LEU A 47 19.55 -16.99 -12.11
CA LEU A 47 19.28 -16.30 -10.84
C LEU A 47 17.79 -15.94 -10.69
N ASP A 48 17.17 -15.43 -11.76
CA ASP A 48 15.73 -15.14 -11.76
C ASP A 48 14.90 -16.39 -11.54
N ALA A 49 15.26 -17.51 -12.17
CA ALA A 49 14.60 -18.80 -11.95
C ALA A 49 14.81 -19.34 -10.53
N MET A 50 15.98 -19.11 -9.91
CA MET A 50 16.21 -19.46 -8.51
C MET A 50 15.28 -18.68 -7.58
N TYR A 51 15.17 -17.36 -7.73
CA TYR A 51 14.23 -16.56 -6.94
C TYR A 51 12.76 -16.83 -7.29
N GLY A 52 12.45 -17.07 -8.56
CA GLY A 52 11.11 -17.31 -9.05
C GLY A 52 10.55 -18.67 -8.65
N GLY A 53 11.37 -19.71 -8.61
CA GLY A 53 10.94 -21.07 -8.29
C GLY A 53 11.48 -21.57 -6.95
N ILE A 54 12.80 -21.68 -6.86
CA ILE A 54 13.52 -22.40 -5.79
C ILE A 54 13.49 -21.65 -4.46
N HIS A 55 13.40 -20.33 -4.46
CA HIS A 55 13.27 -19.48 -3.28
C HIS A 55 12.16 -18.44 -3.45
N HIS A 56 10.97 -18.91 -3.82
CA HIS A 56 9.84 -18.07 -4.17
C HIS A 56 9.27 -17.29 -2.99
N GLN A 57 9.26 -15.95 -3.08
CA GLN A 57 8.72 -15.04 -2.04
C GLN A 57 9.30 -15.28 -0.64
N GLY A 58 10.58 -15.69 -0.59
CA GLY A 58 11.26 -16.02 0.67
C GLY A 58 11.09 -17.47 1.10
N ASP A 59 10.22 -18.27 0.48
CA ASP A 59 9.97 -19.66 0.89
C ASP A 59 11.16 -20.59 0.72
N VAL A 60 11.28 -21.53 1.65
CA VAL A 60 12.33 -22.55 1.67
C VAL A 60 11.72 -23.94 1.52
N TYR A 61 12.09 -24.61 0.43
CA TYR A 61 11.71 -25.96 0.06
C TYR A 61 12.86 -26.95 0.28
N ALA A 62 12.57 -28.24 0.15
CA ALA A 62 13.61 -29.28 0.23
C ALA A 62 14.70 -29.08 -0.83
N CYS A 63 14.32 -28.67 -2.05
CA CYS A 63 15.29 -28.35 -3.10
C CYS A 63 16.09 -27.09 -2.79
N THR A 64 15.53 -26.10 -2.10
CA THR A 64 16.23 -24.88 -1.66
C THR A 64 17.38 -25.23 -0.72
N ILE A 65 17.17 -26.17 0.22
CA ILE A 65 18.25 -26.64 1.09
C ILE A 65 19.29 -27.42 0.27
N ALA A 66 18.83 -28.28 -0.64
CA ALA A 66 19.71 -29.13 -1.43
C ALA A 66 20.65 -28.35 -2.36
N VAL A 67 20.31 -27.13 -2.79
CA VAL A 67 21.20 -26.29 -3.61
C VAL A 67 22.31 -25.60 -2.81
N ILE A 68 22.16 -25.40 -1.49
CA ILE A 68 23.09 -24.62 -0.66
C ILE A 68 24.55 -25.07 -0.82
N PRO A 69 24.90 -26.38 -0.76
CA PRO A 69 26.30 -26.81 -0.91
C PRO A 69 26.91 -26.45 -2.27
N PHE A 70 26.10 -26.41 -3.33
CA PHE A 70 26.53 -26.03 -4.67
C PHE A 70 26.72 -24.51 -4.78
N LEU A 71 25.79 -23.73 -4.24
CA LEU A 71 25.91 -22.27 -4.18
C LEU A 71 27.15 -21.84 -3.37
N LEU A 72 27.44 -22.52 -2.25
CA LEU A 72 28.66 -22.28 -1.45
C LEU A 72 29.94 -22.55 -2.25
N ARG A 73 29.96 -23.59 -3.10
CA ARG A 73 31.11 -23.86 -4.00
C ARG A 73 31.28 -22.78 -5.05
N ILE A 74 30.19 -22.31 -5.66
CA ILE A 74 30.22 -21.21 -6.63
C ILE A 74 30.74 -19.94 -5.95
N ALA A 75 30.23 -19.59 -4.77
CA ALA A 75 30.70 -18.45 -4.00
C ALA A 75 32.20 -18.54 -3.62
N ALA A 76 32.74 -19.74 -3.41
CA ALA A 76 34.14 -19.96 -3.07
C ALA A 76 35.12 -19.96 -4.27
N ASP A 77 34.65 -19.99 -5.53
CA ASP A 77 35.52 -20.09 -6.71
C ASP A 77 36.13 -18.74 -7.10
N THR A 78 37.24 -18.38 -6.46
CA THR A 78 37.93 -17.10 -6.66
C THR A 78 38.14 -16.76 -8.13
N GLY A 79 37.73 -15.55 -8.53
CA GLY A 79 37.87 -15.04 -9.90
C GLY A 79 36.70 -15.38 -10.84
N ARG A 80 35.71 -16.17 -10.40
CA ARG A 80 34.49 -16.41 -11.19
C ARG A 80 33.54 -15.19 -11.15
N PRO A 81 32.98 -14.74 -12.28
CA PRO A 81 31.94 -13.71 -12.27
C PRO A 81 30.62 -14.22 -11.65
N GLY A 82 29.81 -13.31 -11.10
CA GLY A 82 28.48 -13.65 -10.57
C GLY A 82 28.46 -14.14 -9.12
N ARG A 83 29.61 -14.14 -8.43
CA ARG A 83 29.73 -14.65 -7.05
C ARG A 83 29.00 -13.78 -6.04
N ALA A 84 28.94 -12.47 -6.25
CA ALA A 84 28.27 -11.54 -5.36
C ALA A 84 26.76 -11.83 -5.30
N GLU A 85 26.13 -12.03 -6.45
CA GLU A 85 24.71 -12.34 -6.59
C GLU A 85 24.35 -13.70 -5.96
N VAL A 86 25.27 -14.67 -6.01
CA VAL A 86 25.10 -15.98 -5.33
C VAL A 86 25.19 -15.82 -3.81
N ILE A 87 26.05 -14.94 -3.29
CA ILE A 87 26.13 -14.63 -1.86
C ILE A 87 24.84 -13.95 -1.38
N GLU A 88 24.31 -13.00 -2.16
CA GLU A 88 23.02 -12.36 -1.87
C GLU A 88 21.85 -13.38 -1.87
N LEU A 89 21.82 -14.31 -2.83
CA LEU A 89 20.85 -15.40 -2.84
C LEU A 89 20.97 -16.27 -1.58
N LEU A 90 22.19 -16.60 -1.15
CA LEU A 90 22.42 -17.37 0.08
C LEU A 90 22.00 -16.60 1.34
N ALA A 91 22.23 -15.28 1.37
CA ALA A 91 21.74 -14.42 2.43
C ALA A 91 20.20 -14.45 2.51
N SER A 92 19.52 -14.31 1.37
CA SER A 92 18.06 -14.38 1.27
C SER A 92 17.51 -15.75 1.72
N ILE A 93 18.08 -16.86 1.22
CA ILE A 93 17.75 -18.24 1.62
C ILE A 93 17.94 -18.45 3.13
N GLY A 94 19.00 -17.87 3.71
CA GLY A 94 19.28 -17.92 5.14
C GLY A 94 18.37 -17.01 5.99
N GLY A 95 17.50 -16.21 5.35
CA GLY A 95 16.61 -15.27 6.02
C GLY A 95 17.34 -14.03 6.54
N ALA A 96 18.31 -13.51 5.81
CA ALA A 96 18.98 -12.24 6.12
C ALA A 96 18.02 -11.04 6.06
N ASP A 97 16.90 -11.17 5.36
CA ASP A 97 15.86 -10.13 5.27
C ASP A 97 14.69 -10.35 6.26
N SER A 98 14.60 -11.55 6.87
CA SER A 98 13.53 -11.87 7.84
C SER A 98 14.03 -11.89 9.28
N PRO A 99 13.42 -11.11 10.20
CA PRO A 99 13.77 -11.13 11.62
C PRO A 99 13.27 -12.40 12.33
N GLU A 100 12.35 -13.15 11.73
CA GLU A 100 11.82 -14.36 12.36
C GLU A 100 12.81 -15.51 12.29
N PRO A 101 12.98 -16.30 13.37
CA PRO A 101 13.88 -17.46 13.41
C PRO A 101 13.58 -18.53 12.35
N GLY A 102 12.36 -18.54 11.81
CA GLY A 102 11.85 -19.58 10.92
C GLY A 102 11.66 -20.92 11.65
N ALA A 103 10.93 -21.84 11.03
CA ALA A 103 10.74 -23.20 11.52
C ALA A 103 10.96 -24.22 10.41
N GLY A 104 11.25 -25.47 10.78
CA GLY A 104 11.44 -26.56 9.81
C GLY A 104 12.56 -26.28 8.81
N LEU A 105 12.22 -26.29 7.52
CA LEU A 105 13.18 -26.13 6.42
C LEU A 105 13.90 -24.78 6.45
N TYR A 106 13.20 -23.71 6.83
CA TYR A 106 13.82 -22.38 6.98
C TYR A 106 14.95 -22.38 8.02
N ARG A 107 14.74 -23.05 9.15
CA ARG A 107 15.79 -23.18 10.18
C ARG A 107 17.00 -23.94 9.63
N GLN A 108 16.76 -25.04 8.92
CA GLN A 108 17.84 -25.85 8.33
C GLN A 108 18.64 -25.07 7.28
N ALA A 109 17.98 -24.30 6.42
CA ALA A 109 18.64 -23.43 5.46
C ALA A 109 19.48 -22.36 6.16
N ARG A 110 18.90 -21.69 7.18
CA ARG A 110 19.61 -20.72 8.01
C ARG A 110 20.85 -21.31 8.68
N GLU A 111 20.72 -22.48 9.30
CA GLU A 111 21.84 -23.19 9.94
C GLU A 111 22.93 -23.52 8.92
N ALA A 112 22.58 -24.07 7.75
CA ALA A 112 23.55 -24.39 6.70
C ALA A 112 24.31 -23.16 6.18
N VAL A 113 23.63 -22.02 6.01
CA VAL A 113 24.25 -20.76 5.60
C VAL A 113 25.11 -20.16 6.74
N ALA A 114 24.65 -20.26 7.98
CA ALA A 114 25.39 -19.76 9.15
C ALA A 114 26.66 -20.59 9.44
N ASP A 115 26.60 -21.92 9.27
CA ASP A 115 27.73 -22.82 9.46
C ASP A 115 28.87 -22.56 8.45
N ALA A 116 28.55 -21.95 7.31
CA ALA A 116 29.51 -21.48 6.33
C ALA A 116 30.28 -20.21 6.76
N TYR A 117 30.15 -19.74 8.01
CA TYR A 117 30.88 -18.57 8.53
C TYR A 117 32.39 -18.52 8.20
N PRO A 118 33.16 -19.63 8.26
CA PRO A 118 34.56 -19.60 7.85
C PRO A 118 34.77 -19.14 6.40
N LEU A 119 33.85 -19.48 5.50
CA LEU A 119 33.86 -18.98 4.12
C LEU A 119 33.57 -17.49 4.10
N TRP A 120 32.55 -17.01 4.81
CA TRP A 120 32.21 -15.57 4.87
C TRP A 120 33.37 -14.72 5.40
N SER A 121 34.06 -15.20 6.44
CA SER A 121 35.26 -14.54 6.98
C SER A 121 36.42 -14.50 5.98
N ALA A 122 36.58 -15.52 5.13
CA ALA A 122 37.56 -15.54 4.06
C ALA A 122 37.18 -14.59 2.92
N LEU A 123 35.92 -14.64 2.47
CA LEU A 123 35.39 -13.81 1.38
C LEU A 123 35.34 -12.32 1.72
N ALA A 124 35.27 -11.95 3.00
CA ALA A 124 35.43 -10.56 3.43
C ALA A 124 36.81 -9.97 3.05
N ARG A 125 37.78 -10.80 2.64
CA ARG A 125 39.11 -10.40 2.17
C ARG A 125 39.36 -10.79 0.71
N ASP A 126 38.30 -11.10 -0.04
CA ASP A 126 38.40 -11.50 -1.45
C ASP A 126 39.04 -10.38 -2.31
N PRO A 127 39.87 -10.71 -3.32
CA PRO A 127 40.42 -9.69 -4.22
C PRO A 127 39.31 -8.92 -4.98
N ASP A 128 38.16 -9.54 -5.23
CA ASP A 128 37.03 -8.90 -5.90
C ASP A 128 36.24 -8.01 -4.91
N PRO A 129 36.18 -6.68 -5.11
CA PRO A 129 35.40 -5.78 -4.26
C PRO A 129 33.90 -6.09 -4.28
N GLY A 130 33.34 -6.58 -5.40
CA GLY A 130 31.93 -6.97 -5.47
C GLY A 130 31.60 -8.11 -4.51
N VAL A 131 32.50 -9.10 -4.41
CA VAL A 131 32.38 -10.19 -3.44
C VAL A 131 32.51 -9.67 -2.01
N ARG A 132 33.49 -8.79 -1.73
CA ARG A 132 33.63 -8.19 -0.39
C ARG A 132 32.39 -7.40 0.02
N ALA A 133 31.77 -6.66 -0.91
CA ALA A 133 30.55 -5.88 -0.68
C ALA A 133 29.30 -6.76 -0.43
N ALA A 134 29.26 -7.99 -0.95
CA ALA A 134 28.14 -8.92 -0.72
C ALA A 134 28.20 -9.61 0.66
N VAL A 135 29.37 -9.79 1.25
CA VAL A 135 29.53 -10.52 2.54
C VAL A 135 28.74 -9.90 3.71
N PRO A 136 28.71 -8.58 3.92
CA PRO A 136 27.92 -7.98 5.00
C PRO A 136 26.45 -8.40 5.01
N ALA A 137 25.85 -8.67 3.84
CA ALA A 137 24.45 -9.07 3.72
C ALA A 137 24.16 -10.47 4.30
N VAL A 138 25.15 -11.38 4.35
CA VAL A 138 24.95 -12.73 4.92
C VAL A 138 25.18 -12.80 6.43
N LEU A 139 25.91 -11.86 7.02
CA LEU A 139 26.23 -11.88 8.46
C LEU A 139 25.01 -11.85 9.40
N PRO A 140 23.88 -11.20 9.07
CA PRO A 140 22.63 -11.30 9.84
C PRO A 140 22.07 -12.72 10.02
N VAL A 141 22.55 -13.69 9.24
CA VAL A 141 22.22 -15.13 9.39
C VAL A 141 23.08 -15.78 10.49
N CYS A 142 24.29 -15.27 10.74
CA CYS A 142 25.29 -15.84 11.65
C CYS A 142 25.08 -15.41 13.11
N ILE A 143 23.83 -15.35 13.59
CA ILE A 143 23.44 -14.78 14.89
C ILE A 143 24.09 -15.45 16.12
N ALA A 144 24.56 -16.69 15.97
CA ALA A 144 25.25 -17.42 17.03
C ALA A 144 26.68 -16.90 17.29
N ARG A 145 27.19 -16.01 16.43
CA ARG A 145 28.55 -15.45 16.48
C ARG A 145 28.56 -13.92 16.42
N PRO A 146 27.82 -13.24 17.32
CA PRO A 146 27.62 -11.79 17.23
C PRO A 146 28.94 -11.01 17.30
N ALA A 147 29.82 -11.35 18.24
CA ALA A 147 31.11 -10.68 18.40
C ALA A 147 32.03 -10.90 17.19
N ASP A 148 32.03 -12.11 16.62
CA ASP A 148 32.85 -12.41 15.43
C ASP A 148 32.37 -11.60 14.21
N CYS A 149 31.05 -11.50 14.01
CA CYS A 149 30.48 -10.74 12.89
C CYS A 149 30.77 -9.24 13.00
N VAL A 150 30.60 -8.66 14.20
CA VAL A 150 30.91 -7.24 14.44
C VAL A 150 32.40 -6.98 14.28
N GLY A 151 33.25 -7.85 14.86
CA GLY A 151 34.70 -7.77 14.71
C GLY A 151 35.14 -7.83 13.24
N LEU A 152 34.59 -8.77 12.46
CA LEU A 152 34.89 -8.92 11.04
C LEU A 152 34.60 -7.63 10.25
N LEU A 153 33.43 -7.03 10.47
CA LEU A 153 33.05 -5.78 9.79
C LEU A 153 33.95 -4.61 10.19
N ARG A 154 34.23 -4.46 11.49
CA ARG A 154 35.10 -3.37 11.99
C ARG A 154 36.53 -3.50 11.50
N ASP A 155 37.10 -4.70 11.59
CA ASP A 155 38.46 -4.99 11.15
C ASP A 155 38.60 -4.77 9.64
N ARG A 156 37.61 -5.22 8.86
CA ARG A 156 37.61 -5.00 7.41
C ARG A 156 37.47 -3.52 7.07
N PHE A 157 36.57 -2.79 7.73
CA PHE A 157 36.37 -1.36 7.48
C PHE A 157 37.66 -0.54 7.71
N ALA A 158 38.43 -0.88 8.75
CA ALA A 158 39.63 -0.13 9.14
C ALA A 158 40.74 -0.12 8.07
N VAL A 159 40.72 -1.07 7.13
CA VAL A 159 41.72 -1.25 6.07
C VAL A 159 41.10 -1.32 4.67
N GLU A 160 39.80 -1.06 4.52
CA GLU A 160 39.13 -1.07 3.22
C GLU A 160 39.24 0.31 2.56
N GLU A 161 39.64 0.33 1.29
CA GLU A 161 39.76 1.54 0.47
C GLU A 161 38.62 1.66 -0.54
N ASP A 162 37.99 0.55 -0.93
CA ASP A 162 36.88 0.53 -1.88
C ASP A 162 35.61 1.09 -1.24
N LEU A 163 35.13 2.22 -1.77
CA LEU A 163 33.99 2.95 -1.21
C LEU A 163 32.68 2.11 -1.19
N PRO A 164 32.27 1.45 -2.30
CA PRO A 164 31.14 0.51 -2.26
C PRO A 164 31.22 -0.53 -1.15
N VAL A 165 32.40 -1.13 -0.94
CA VAL A 165 32.59 -2.12 0.15
C VAL A 165 32.45 -1.46 1.52
N ARG A 166 33.03 -0.27 1.74
CA ARG A 166 32.89 0.47 3.00
C ARG A 166 31.43 0.77 3.33
N VAL A 167 30.64 1.20 2.34
CA VAL A 167 29.19 1.43 2.50
C VAL A 167 28.47 0.14 2.88
N ALA A 168 28.70 -0.95 2.14
CA ALA A 168 28.05 -2.24 2.41
C ALA A 168 28.38 -2.77 3.81
N ILE A 169 29.61 -2.57 4.30
CA ILE A 169 30.00 -2.94 5.66
C ILE A 169 29.18 -2.17 6.70
N VAL A 170 29.02 -0.86 6.51
CA VAL A 170 28.26 0.01 7.41
C VAL A 170 26.77 -0.37 7.41
N GLU A 171 26.20 -0.65 6.24
CA GLU A 171 24.82 -1.13 6.10
C GLU A 171 24.61 -2.49 6.77
N GLY A 172 25.51 -3.45 6.53
CA GLY A 172 25.46 -4.77 7.18
C GLY A 172 25.58 -4.69 8.70
N ALA A 173 26.43 -3.80 9.22
CA ALA A 173 26.51 -3.54 10.66
C ALA A 173 25.21 -2.93 11.19
N ALA A 174 24.62 -1.99 10.47
CA ALA A 174 23.33 -1.42 10.84
C ALA A 174 22.23 -2.50 10.92
N VAL A 175 22.17 -3.42 9.97
CA VAL A 175 21.22 -4.55 9.99
C VAL A 175 21.46 -5.44 11.22
N LEU A 176 22.71 -5.75 11.57
CA LEU A 176 23.04 -6.48 12.80
C LEU A 176 22.51 -5.75 14.05
N ALA A 177 22.75 -4.45 14.15
CA ALA A 177 22.29 -3.62 15.26
C ALA A 177 20.76 -3.60 15.38
N GLN A 178 20.06 -3.45 14.25
CA GLN A 178 18.60 -3.47 14.18
C GLN A 178 18.00 -4.82 14.60
N ARG A 179 18.74 -5.92 14.39
CA ARG A 179 18.39 -7.27 14.86
C ARG A 179 18.79 -7.55 16.31
N GLY A 180 19.27 -6.54 17.05
CA GLY A 180 19.66 -6.68 18.45
C GLY A 180 21.09 -7.19 18.67
N THR A 181 21.87 -7.40 17.61
CA THR A 181 23.27 -7.83 17.72
C THR A 181 24.18 -6.62 17.85
N GLY A 182 24.88 -6.49 18.98
CA GLY A 182 25.87 -5.42 19.17
C GLY A 182 25.31 -4.00 19.08
N THR A 183 24.00 -3.80 19.33
CA THR A 183 23.29 -2.56 18.99
C THR A 183 23.94 -1.30 19.57
N GLN A 184 24.37 -1.32 20.84
CA GLN A 184 25.01 -0.17 21.46
C GLN A 184 26.41 0.09 20.89
N GLU A 185 27.22 -0.97 20.73
CA GLU A 185 28.58 -0.87 20.19
C GLU A 185 28.57 -0.35 18.75
N ILE A 186 27.74 -0.96 17.89
CA ILE A 186 27.57 -0.53 16.51
C ILE A 186 26.98 0.87 16.47
N GLY A 187 25.98 1.18 17.29
CA GLY A 187 25.40 2.52 17.36
C GLY A 187 26.45 3.60 17.65
N VAL A 188 27.37 3.35 18.60
CA VAL A 188 28.46 4.29 18.90
C VAL A 188 29.41 4.42 17.70
N TRP A 189 29.74 3.30 17.06
CA TRP A 189 30.61 3.29 15.89
C TRP A 189 29.99 4.05 14.71
N LEU A 190 28.71 3.82 14.40
CA LEU A 190 27.99 4.55 13.36
C LEU A 190 27.91 6.05 13.67
N ALA A 191 27.69 6.44 14.94
CA ALA A 191 27.66 7.86 15.33
C ALA A 191 29.02 8.55 15.12
N ASP A 192 30.12 7.83 15.36
CA ASP A 192 31.47 8.31 15.09
C ASP A 192 31.72 8.47 13.59
N LEU A 193 31.35 7.45 12.78
CA LEU A 193 31.45 7.52 11.31
C LEU A 193 30.64 8.70 10.74
N LEU A 194 29.39 8.86 11.18
CA LEU A 194 28.54 9.99 10.76
C LEU A 194 29.21 11.36 11.02
N SER A 195 29.94 11.47 12.12
CA SER A 195 30.56 12.72 12.56
C SER A 195 31.92 12.98 11.93
N ARG A 196 32.73 11.94 11.69
CA ARG A 196 34.17 12.07 11.42
C ARG A 196 34.62 11.54 10.07
N ASP A 197 33.88 10.63 9.43
CA ASP A 197 34.33 10.05 8.16
C ASP A 197 34.44 11.13 7.08
N GLU A 198 35.43 11.02 6.20
CA GLU A 198 35.64 12.01 5.14
C GLU A 198 34.66 11.81 3.97
N ASP A 199 34.17 10.57 3.78
CA ASP A 199 33.29 10.23 2.68
C ASP A 199 31.80 10.45 3.01
N VAL A 200 31.12 11.20 2.14
CA VAL A 200 29.70 11.53 2.32
C VAL A 200 28.79 10.30 2.27
N GLN A 201 29.11 9.29 1.46
CA GLN A 201 28.30 8.08 1.30
C GLN A 201 28.41 7.19 2.54
N VAL A 202 29.60 7.08 3.14
CA VAL A 202 29.80 6.37 4.41
C VAL A 202 29.01 7.05 5.53
N ARG A 203 29.06 8.38 5.60
CA ARG A 203 28.29 9.14 6.59
C ARG A 203 26.78 8.96 6.40
N LEU A 204 26.30 8.86 5.15
CA LEU A 204 24.89 8.60 4.85
C LEU A 204 24.47 7.18 5.20
N ALA A 205 25.31 6.19 4.92
CA ALA A 205 25.09 4.81 5.35
C ALA A 205 25.02 4.73 6.89
N ALA A 206 25.90 5.46 7.59
CA ALA A 206 25.87 5.56 9.04
C ALA A 206 24.60 6.28 9.54
N LEU A 207 24.19 7.37 8.91
CA LEU A 207 22.96 8.09 9.25
C LEU A 207 21.72 7.22 9.09
N THR A 208 21.59 6.54 7.94
CA THR A 208 20.47 5.64 7.65
C THR A 208 20.46 4.42 8.54
N GLY A 209 21.64 3.93 8.95
CA GLY A 209 21.78 2.86 9.92
C GLY A 209 21.41 3.25 11.35
N LEU A 210 21.73 4.48 11.76
CA LEU A 210 21.41 5.04 13.08
C LEU A 210 19.94 5.41 13.23
N ALA A 211 19.34 6.00 12.20
CA ALA A 211 17.98 6.55 12.25
C ALA A 211 16.92 5.57 12.81
N PRO A 212 16.88 4.29 12.39
CA PRO A 212 15.90 3.33 12.90
C PRO A 212 16.26 2.71 14.25
N LEU A 213 17.46 2.95 14.80
CA LEU A 213 17.83 2.41 16.10
C LEU A 213 17.01 3.07 17.21
N PRO A 214 16.58 2.30 18.23
CA PRO A 214 15.88 2.89 19.37
C PRO A 214 16.77 3.91 20.09
N ALA A 215 16.18 4.90 20.74
CA ALA A 215 16.94 5.85 21.54
C ALA A 215 17.72 5.13 22.65
N GLN A 216 19.03 5.37 22.73
CA GLN A 216 19.90 4.77 23.74
C GLN A 216 20.70 5.83 24.50
N PRO A 217 21.03 5.60 25.77
CA PRO A 217 21.94 6.48 26.50
C PRO A 217 23.28 6.64 25.78
N GLY A 218 23.68 7.89 25.52
CA GLY A 218 24.97 8.22 24.92
C GLY A 218 25.00 8.27 23.38
N LEU A 219 23.93 7.89 22.69
CA LEU A 219 23.81 8.08 21.24
C LEU A 219 23.07 9.39 20.93
N PRO A 220 23.66 10.32 20.14
CA PRO A 220 22.96 11.52 19.75
C PRO A 220 21.80 11.19 18.80
N PRO A 221 20.64 11.85 18.93
CA PRO A 221 19.55 11.67 17.97
C PRO A 221 20.00 12.17 16.59
N VAL A 222 19.64 11.43 15.54
CA VAL A 222 19.88 11.86 14.15
C VAL A 222 19.16 13.19 13.92
N GLN A 223 19.89 14.23 13.53
CA GLN A 223 19.32 15.55 13.24
C GLN A 223 18.93 15.66 11.76
N VAL A 224 17.76 16.23 11.48
CA VAL A 224 17.28 16.43 10.10
C VAL A 224 18.21 17.32 9.29
N GLN A 225 18.78 18.35 9.92
CA GLN A 225 19.72 19.24 9.25
C GLN A 225 20.95 18.48 8.73
N THR A 226 21.49 17.53 9.52
CA THR A 226 22.59 16.67 9.09
C THR A 226 22.22 15.85 7.85
N ALA A 227 21.00 15.31 7.80
CA ALA A 227 20.52 14.58 6.63
C ALA A 227 20.42 15.49 5.40
N LEU A 228 19.88 16.71 5.55
CA LEU A 228 19.77 17.69 4.47
C LEU A 228 21.14 18.12 3.93
N ASP A 229 22.11 18.35 4.82
CA ASP A 229 23.46 18.75 4.42
C ASP A 229 24.16 17.63 3.63
N LEU A 230 24.06 16.39 4.11
CA LEU A 230 24.66 15.22 3.45
C LEU A 230 24.00 14.91 2.11
N LEU A 231 22.67 14.91 2.05
CA LEU A 231 21.95 14.79 0.77
C LEU A 231 22.35 15.93 -0.17
N GLY A 232 22.43 17.15 0.35
CA GLY A 232 22.86 18.31 -0.42
C GLY A 232 24.22 18.10 -1.09
N ALA A 233 25.18 17.53 -0.35
CA ALA A 233 26.49 17.18 -0.86
C ALA A 233 26.43 16.06 -1.92
N VAL A 234 25.61 15.02 -1.74
CA VAL A 234 25.41 13.96 -2.74
C VAL A 234 24.85 14.52 -4.05
N TYR A 235 23.78 15.32 -3.99
CA TYR A 235 23.23 15.92 -5.21
C TYR A 235 24.24 16.86 -5.86
N THR A 236 25.08 17.56 -5.09
CA THR A 236 26.09 18.47 -5.66
C THR A 236 27.21 17.69 -6.37
N ARG A 237 27.71 16.62 -5.76
CA ARG A 237 28.80 15.80 -6.30
C ARG A 237 28.33 14.86 -7.42
N GLY A 238 27.08 14.42 -7.36
CA GLY A 238 26.56 13.30 -8.16
C GLY A 238 26.86 11.94 -7.54
N THR A 239 26.23 10.90 -8.08
CA THR A 239 26.49 9.50 -7.76
C THR A 239 27.19 8.82 -8.94
N PRO A 240 27.85 7.66 -8.75
CA PRO A 240 28.42 6.91 -9.86
C PRO A 240 27.40 6.65 -10.97
N ALA A 241 27.82 6.81 -12.22
CA ALA A 241 26.95 6.59 -13.37
C ALA A 241 26.49 5.13 -13.41
N THR A 242 25.19 4.93 -13.62
CA THR A 242 24.64 3.59 -13.87
C THR A 242 24.87 3.25 -15.33
N GLU A 243 25.94 2.52 -15.63
CA GLU A 243 26.21 2.05 -17.00
C GLU A 243 25.25 0.91 -17.38
N PRO A 244 24.64 0.93 -18.57
CA PRO A 244 23.82 -0.18 -19.04
C PRO A 244 24.62 -1.47 -19.10
N ALA A 245 24.04 -2.58 -18.63
CA ALA A 245 24.76 -3.85 -18.53
C ALA A 245 25.19 -4.45 -19.90
N GLY A 246 24.70 -3.92 -21.01
CA GLY A 246 25.08 -4.35 -22.36
C GLY A 246 24.38 -5.62 -22.87
N PHE A 247 23.43 -6.18 -22.09
CA PHE A 247 22.63 -7.35 -22.48
C PHE A 247 21.19 -7.23 -21.93
N THR A 248 20.29 -8.06 -22.46
CA THR A 248 18.88 -8.10 -22.05
C THR A 248 18.41 -9.53 -21.84
N THR A 249 17.62 -9.76 -20.79
CA THR A 249 16.89 -11.01 -20.58
C THR A 249 15.39 -10.72 -20.42
N ASP A 250 14.55 -11.69 -20.76
CA ASP A 250 13.09 -11.63 -20.56
C ASP A 250 12.70 -12.19 -19.19
N THR A 251 13.30 -11.60 -18.14
CA THR A 251 13.17 -12.03 -16.74
C THR A 251 12.68 -10.87 -15.88
N LEU A 252 12.23 -11.14 -14.65
CA LEU A 252 11.86 -10.08 -13.71
C LEU A 252 13.08 -9.28 -13.28
N ILE A 253 14.19 -9.95 -12.92
CA ILE A 253 15.47 -9.30 -12.59
C ILE A 253 15.94 -8.40 -13.74
N GLY A 254 15.96 -8.91 -14.97
CA GLY A 254 16.36 -8.15 -16.14
C GLY A 254 15.44 -6.97 -16.43
N SER A 255 14.13 -7.11 -16.16
CA SER A 255 13.17 -6.02 -16.28
C SER A 255 13.38 -4.93 -15.23
N VAL A 256 13.62 -5.31 -13.96
CA VAL A 256 13.93 -4.37 -12.87
C VAL A 256 15.24 -3.64 -13.14
N ARG A 257 16.27 -4.34 -13.60
CA ARG A 257 17.55 -3.73 -14.00
C ARG A 257 17.35 -2.69 -15.10
N ARG A 258 16.65 -3.02 -16.19
CA ARG A 258 16.37 -2.06 -17.28
C ARG A 258 15.57 -0.85 -16.80
N LEU A 259 14.64 -1.03 -15.86
CA LEU A 259 13.92 0.09 -15.25
C LEU A 259 14.86 1.01 -14.45
N ARG A 260 15.80 0.45 -13.69
CA ARG A 260 16.82 1.24 -12.97
C ARG A 260 17.76 1.97 -13.94
N GLU A 261 18.26 1.29 -14.96
CA GLU A 261 19.11 1.88 -16.02
C GLU A 261 18.38 3.03 -16.73
N ALA A 262 17.12 2.81 -17.15
CA ALA A 262 16.30 3.84 -17.79
C ALA A 262 16.01 5.03 -16.85
N GLY A 263 15.75 4.75 -15.57
CA GLY A 263 15.53 5.78 -14.55
C GLY A 263 16.79 6.62 -14.22
N ALA A 264 17.99 6.09 -14.48
CA ALA A 264 19.25 6.80 -14.28
C ALA A 264 19.60 7.75 -15.45
N VAL A 265 18.98 7.58 -16.63
CA VAL A 265 19.29 8.39 -17.81
C VAL A 265 19.00 9.86 -17.53
N GLY A 266 20.01 10.72 -17.75
CA GLY A 266 19.90 12.17 -17.56
C GLY A 266 19.97 12.64 -16.10
N ARG A 267 20.18 11.72 -15.16
CA ARG A 267 20.34 12.02 -13.73
C ARG A 267 21.81 12.15 -13.33
N ARG A 268 22.10 13.11 -12.47
CA ARG A 268 23.41 13.31 -11.83
C ARG A 268 23.56 12.45 -10.58
N ALA A 269 22.47 12.24 -9.84
CA ALA A 269 22.45 11.53 -8.57
C ALA A 269 21.39 10.41 -8.61
N SER A 270 21.50 9.49 -9.57
CA SER A 270 20.51 8.43 -9.82
C SER A 270 20.28 7.49 -8.63
N GLN A 271 21.25 7.39 -7.71
CA GLN A 271 21.15 6.53 -6.52
C GLN A 271 20.64 7.29 -5.27
N ALA A 272 20.39 8.60 -5.37
CA ALA A 272 19.96 9.40 -4.22
C ALA A 272 18.51 9.11 -3.77
N ASP A 273 17.69 8.53 -4.65
CA ASP A 273 16.29 8.21 -4.38
C ASP A 273 16.15 7.17 -3.24
N GLY A 274 17.00 6.14 -3.27
CA GLY A 274 17.11 5.13 -2.22
C GLY A 274 17.50 5.74 -0.88
N LEU A 275 18.43 6.70 -0.89
CA LEU A 275 18.89 7.40 0.32
C LEU A 275 17.77 8.27 0.93
N VAL A 276 17.06 9.07 0.12
CA VAL A 276 15.94 9.89 0.62
C VAL A 276 14.87 8.99 1.26
N ARG A 277 14.55 7.86 0.61
CA ARG A 277 13.61 6.87 1.13
C ARG A 277 14.09 6.26 2.45
N ALA A 278 15.35 5.81 2.51
CA ALA A 278 15.93 5.19 3.70
C ALA A 278 15.94 6.15 4.90
N ILE A 279 16.34 7.41 4.68
CA ILE A 279 16.35 8.44 5.74
C ILE A 279 14.93 8.73 6.23
N SER A 280 13.98 8.99 5.31
CA SER A 280 12.60 9.28 5.68
C SER A 280 11.97 8.11 6.45
N ASN A 281 12.18 6.87 6.00
CA ASN A 281 11.68 5.68 6.69
C ASN A 281 12.34 5.48 8.06
N GLY A 282 13.66 5.68 8.16
CA GLY A 282 14.43 5.55 9.39
C GLY A 282 14.02 6.52 10.47
N LEU A 283 13.55 7.73 10.12
CA LEU A 283 12.99 8.68 11.08
C LEU A 283 11.67 8.21 11.72
N ALA A 284 11.01 7.18 11.16
CA ALA A 284 9.86 6.50 11.71
C ALA A 284 8.73 7.46 12.16
N ASP A 285 8.40 7.46 13.45
CA ASP A 285 7.30 8.25 14.04
C ASP A 285 7.70 9.71 14.34
N ARG A 286 8.92 10.13 13.98
CA ARG A 286 9.34 11.54 14.01
C ARG A 286 8.72 12.31 12.83
N VAL A 287 7.40 12.41 12.80
CA VAL A 287 6.62 12.97 11.69
C VAL A 287 7.06 14.39 11.36
N SER A 288 7.25 15.26 12.36
CA SER A 288 7.67 16.64 12.13
C SER A 288 9.02 16.73 11.42
N ASP A 289 9.98 15.86 11.80
CA ASP A 289 11.30 15.80 11.19
C ASP A 289 11.23 15.32 9.73
N ARG A 290 10.37 14.33 9.45
CA ARG A 290 10.11 13.86 8.09
C ARG A 290 9.45 14.95 7.25
N ILE A 291 8.53 15.72 7.82
CA ILE A 291 7.92 16.87 7.15
C ILE A 291 8.99 17.88 6.77
N THR A 292 9.81 18.32 7.73
CA THR A 292 10.91 19.27 7.47
C THR A 292 11.87 18.79 6.39
N LEU A 293 12.28 17.51 6.44
CA LEU A 293 13.14 16.91 5.42
C LEU A 293 12.51 17.00 4.02
N LEU A 294 11.26 16.57 3.89
CA LEU A 294 10.60 16.42 2.60
C LEU A 294 10.16 17.76 2.02
N GLU A 295 9.75 18.72 2.85
CA GLU A 295 9.46 20.09 2.40
C GLU A 295 10.71 20.75 1.82
N ALA A 296 11.86 20.63 2.49
CA ALA A 296 13.12 21.20 2.00
C ALA A 296 13.55 20.59 0.65
N LEU A 297 13.34 19.28 0.45
CA LEU A 297 13.66 18.62 -0.82
C LEU A 297 12.67 19.00 -1.93
N LEU A 298 11.36 19.02 -1.64
CA LEU A 298 10.32 19.39 -2.60
C LEU A 298 10.37 20.88 -3.00
N ALA A 299 10.86 21.75 -2.12
CA ALA A 299 11.05 23.18 -2.41
C ALA A 299 12.38 23.48 -3.14
N SER A 300 13.24 22.47 -3.36
CA SER A 300 14.55 22.68 -3.98
C SER A 300 14.43 23.14 -5.44
N PRO A 301 15.33 24.01 -5.95
CA PRO A 301 15.42 24.30 -7.37
C PRO A 301 15.91 23.10 -8.21
N ASP A 302 16.59 22.11 -7.61
CA ASP A 302 17.04 20.89 -8.30
C ASP A 302 15.89 19.90 -8.48
N TRP A 303 15.56 19.58 -9.73
CA TRP A 303 14.43 18.72 -10.07
C TRP A 303 14.62 17.28 -9.58
N GLU A 304 15.86 16.79 -9.48
CA GLU A 304 16.12 15.43 -8.97
C GLU A 304 15.74 15.32 -7.49
N ARG A 305 16.07 16.34 -6.69
CA ARG A 305 15.69 16.40 -5.27
C ARG A 305 14.18 16.38 -5.09
N ARG A 306 13.47 17.15 -5.92
CA ARG A 306 12.00 17.16 -5.92
C ARG A 306 11.47 15.79 -6.30
N LEU A 307 11.98 15.19 -7.37
CA LEU A 307 11.53 13.92 -7.91
C LEU A 307 11.67 12.78 -6.88
N ASP A 308 12.80 12.74 -6.19
CA ASP A 308 13.13 11.72 -5.20
C ASP A 308 12.35 11.91 -3.90
N ALA A 309 11.85 13.11 -3.61
CA ALA A 309 11.05 13.40 -2.43
C ALA A 309 9.55 13.10 -2.60
N VAL A 310 9.01 13.08 -3.83
CA VAL A 310 7.56 12.90 -4.07
C VAL A 310 7.02 11.60 -3.45
N TYR A 311 7.66 10.46 -3.69
CA TYR A 311 7.18 9.18 -3.16
C TYR A 311 7.43 9.00 -1.66
N PRO A 312 8.59 9.38 -1.09
CA PRO A 312 8.77 9.43 0.35
C PRO A 312 7.75 10.33 1.06
N ALA A 313 7.32 11.44 0.45
CA ALA A 313 6.21 12.26 0.95
C ALA A 313 4.87 11.54 0.90
N SER A 314 4.58 10.84 -0.20
CA SER A 314 3.40 9.97 -0.30
C SER A 314 3.37 8.90 0.79
N ASN A 315 4.50 8.22 1.03
CA ASN A 315 4.61 7.21 2.08
C ASN A 315 4.36 7.80 3.48
N LEU A 316 4.87 9.00 3.75
CA LEU A 316 4.62 9.70 5.00
C LEU A 316 3.12 10.00 5.17
N ILE A 317 2.48 10.61 4.17
CA ILE A 317 1.06 11.00 4.22
C ILE A 317 0.16 9.77 4.37
N ASN A 318 0.48 8.67 3.68
CA ASN A 318 -0.29 7.43 3.73
C ASN A 318 -0.16 6.71 5.08
N GLY A 319 1.04 6.67 5.68
CA GLY A 319 1.26 5.90 6.90
C GLY A 319 0.99 6.66 8.21
N TRP A 320 1.18 7.98 8.19
CA TRP A 320 1.19 8.82 9.40
C TRP A 320 0.14 9.93 9.32
N ARG A 321 -0.24 10.44 10.49
CA ARG A 321 -1.07 11.64 10.65
C ARG A 321 -0.17 12.83 10.93
N GLY A 322 -0.50 13.98 10.36
CA GLY A 322 0.29 15.19 10.52
C GLY A 322 -0.25 16.37 9.72
N PRO A 323 0.30 17.58 9.92
CA PRO A 323 -0.05 18.78 9.16
C PRO A 323 0.61 18.75 7.79
N TYR A 324 -0.07 18.19 6.79
CA TYR A 324 0.48 17.95 5.45
C TYR A 324 0.19 19.06 4.43
N GLU A 325 -0.42 20.16 4.85
CA GLU A 325 -0.90 21.22 3.96
C GLU A 325 0.21 21.75 3.04
N GLN A 326 1.37 22.08 3.62
CA GLN A 326 2.50 22.63 2.88
C GLN A 326 3.16 21.60 1.94
N ILE A 327 3.29 20.33 2.38
CA ILE A 327 3.75 19.24 1.50
C ILE A 327 2.81 19.10 0.29
N VAL A 328 1.49 19.12 0.51
CA VAL A 328 0.50 19.00 -0.56
C VAL A 328 0.59 20.18 -1.53
N VAL A 329 0.80 21.42 -1.04
CA VAL A 329 1.06 22.59 -1.89
C VAL A 329 2.31 22.38 -2.75
N LEU A 330 3.41 21.91 -2.16
CA LEU A 330 4.66 21.67 -2.87
C LEU A 330 4.54 20.55 -3.90
N ILE A 331 3.80 19.47 -3.61
CA ILE A 331 3.49 18.42 -4.58
C ILE A 331 2.62 18.98 -5.72
N GLY A 332 1.59 19.77 -5.40
CA GLY A 332 0.75 20.45 -6.40
C GLY A 332 1.55 21.36 -7.34
N ALA A 333 2.56 22.06 -6.83
CA ALA A 333 3.44 22.89 -7.66
C ALA A 333 4.17 22.09 -8.76
N GLN A 334 4.47 20.81 -8.50
CA GLN A 334 5.17 19.93 -9.47
C GLN A 334 4.31 19.59 -10.70
N LEU A 335 2.99 19.80 -10.65
CA LEU A 335 2.08 19.56 -11.78
C LEU A 335 2.38 20.47 -12.99
N HIS A 336 3.09 21.57 -12.76
CA HIS A 336 3.49 22.54 -13.80
C HIS A 336 4.97 22.43 -14.17
N ASP A 337 5.70 21.47 -13.60
CA ASP A 337 7.13 21.31 -13.85
C ASP A 337 7.39 20.89 -15.30
N GLY A 338 8.52 21.29 -15.89
CA GLY A 338 8.92 20.88 -17.23
C GLY A 338 9.20 19.38 -17.34
N HIS A 339 9.63 18.74 -16.25
CA HIS A 339 9.96 17.32 -16.22
C HIS A 339 8.68 16.46 -16.18
N PRO A 340 8.42 15.63 -17.21
CA PRO A 340 7.16 14.87 -17.33
C PRO A 340 6.93 13.90 -16.18
N GLU A 341 8.00 13.33 -15.62
CA GLU A 341 7.90 12.39 -14.52
C GLU A 341 7.45 13.06 -13.21
N LEU A 342 7.89 14.29 -12.95
CA LEU A 342 7.45 15.06 -11.77
C LEU A 342 5.94 15.31 -11.82
N ARG A 343 5.44 15.76 -12.96
CA ARG A 343 4.00 15.97 -13.19
C ARG A 343 3.21 14.68 -12.95
N SER A 344 3.68 13.57 -13.52
CA SER A 344 3.03 12.26 -13.40
C SER A 344 3.00 11.76 -11.95
N ARG A 345 4.15 11.79 -11.25
CA ARG A 345 4.24 11.34 -9.85
C ARG A 345 3.37 12.20 -8.94
N ALA A 346 3.40 13.52 -9.12
CA ALA A 346 2.58 14.43 -8.33
C ALA A 346 1.07 14.17 -8.50
N ALA A 347 0.60 13.99 -9.74
CA ALA A 347 -0.80 13.67 -9.99
C ALA A 347 -1.24 12.35 -9.35
N HIS A 348 -0.40 11.30 -9.41
CA HIS A 348 -0.68 10.02 -8.75
C HIS A 348 -0.69 10.13 -7.23
N VAL A 349 0.24 10.88 -6.63
CA VAL A 349 0.25 11.06 -5.17
C VAL A 349 -1.01 11.79 -4.70
N LEU A 350 -1.48 12.80 -5.45
CA LEU A 350 -2.67 13.57 -5.09
C LEU A 350 -3.98 12.80 -5.30
N GLU A 351 -4.01 11.79 -6.19
CA GLU A 351 -5.22 11.01 -6.57
C GLU A 351 -5.90 10.38 -5.35
N ASP A 352 -5.12 9.85 -4.41
CA ASP A 352 -5.62 9.05 -3.29
C ASP A 352 -5.80 9.84 -1.98
N LEU A 353 -5.51 11.15 -1.98
CA LEU A 353 -5.56 11.96 -0.75
C LEU A 353 -6.97 12.48 -0.41
N GLY A 354 -7.91 12.42 -1.35
CA GLY A 354 -9.26 12.96 -1.17
C GLY A 354 -9.24 14.45 -0.78
N GLU A 355 -9.94 14.80 0.31
CA GLU A 355 -9.99 16.19 0.78
C GLU A 355 -8.64 16.75 1.23
N LEU A 356 -7.69 15.88 1.62
CA LEU A 356 -6.35 16.32 2.03
C LEU A 356 -5.57 16.91 0.84
N ALA A 357 -5.95 16.60 -0.41
CA ALA A 357 -5.39 17.24 -1.61
C ALA A 357 -5.92 18.68 -1.86
N ARG A 358 -6.87 19.19 -1.05
CA ARG A 358 -7.48 20.52 -1.25
C ARG A 358 -6.48 21.67 -1.39
N PRO A 359 -5.35 21.72 -0.64
CA PRO A 359 -4.33 22.75 -0.85
C PRO A 359 -3.72 22.76 -2.26
N ALA A 360 -3.81 21.67 -3.03
CA ALA A 360 -3.35 21.57 -4.41
C ALA A 360 -4.47 21.81 -5.45
N ALA A 361 -5.70 22.12 -5.06
CA ALA A 361 -6.85 22.19 -5.98
C ALA A 361 -6.66 23.21 -7.12
N ASP A 362 -6.14 24.41 -6.80
CA ASP A 362 -5.85 25.42 -7.83
C ASP A 362 -4.76 24.98 -8.79
N ALA A 363 -3.72 24.30 -8.30
CA ALA A 363 -2.65 23.77 -9.14
C ALA A 363 -3.15 22.65 -10.05
N LEU A 364 -3.97 21.73 -9.52
CA LEU A 364 -4.64 20.68 -10.30
C LEU A 364 -5.51 21.27 -11.41
N PHE A 365 -6.35 22.26 -11.07
CA PHE A 365 -7.23 22.89 -12.04
C PHE A 365 -6.45 23.64 -13.13
N ALA A 366 -5.40 24.38 -12.77
CA ALA A 366 -4.54 25.09 -13.72
C ALA A 366 -3.85 24.13 -14.69
N ALA A 367 -3.29 23.02 -14.19
CA ALA A 367 -2.66 22.00 -15.01
C ALA A 367 -3.66 21.32 -15.97
N LEU A 368 -4.85 20.93 -15.46
CA LEU A 368 -5.90 20.31 -16.25
C LEU A 368 -6.46 21.25 -17.33
N SER A 369 -6.51 22.55 -17.07
CA SER A 369 -7.01 23.55 -18.03
C SER A 369 -6.10 23.71 -19.25
N GLN A 370 -4.81 23.38 -19.11
CA GLN A 370 -3.82 23.43 -20.19
C GLN A 370 -3.57 22.05 -20.82
N ALA A 371 -4.00 20.97 -20.17
CA ALA A 371 -3.78 19.61 -20.60
C ALA A 371 -4.57 19.25 -21.87
N GLN A 372 -4.05 18.29 -22.64
CA GLN A 372 -4.85 17.63 -23.67
C GLN A 372 -5.96 16.82 -23.00
N ARG A 373 -7.18 16.85 -23.55
CA ARG A 373 -8.32 16.17 -22.91
C ARG A 373 -8.17 14.64 -22.90
N THR A 374 -7.47 14.08 -23.90
CA THR A 374 -7.27 12.63 -24.06
C THR A 374 -5.82 12.31 -24.33
N ALA A 375 -5.33 11.20 -23.77
CA ALA A 375 -4.06 10.60 -24.20
C ALA A 375 -4.12 9.07 -24.08
N ALA A 376 -3.37 8.37 -24.93
CA ALA A 376 -3.14 6.95 -24.78
C ALA A 376 -2.34 6.68 -23.49
N HIS A 377 -2.63 5.59 -22.77
CA HIS A 377 -1.98 5.23 -21.50
C HIS A 377 -0.45 5.34 -21.54
N LEU A 378 0.18 4.84 -22.60
CA LEU A 378 1.64 4.88 -22.79
C LEU A 378 2.22 6.30 -22.94
N ARG A 379 1.37 7.29 -23.25
CA ARG A 379 1.73 8.71 -23.39
C ARG A 379 1.09 9.59 -22.31
N ALA A 380 0.24 9.03 -21.46
CA ALA A 380 -0.47 9.77 -20.42
C ALA A 380 0.50 10.32 -19.36
N SER A 381 1.62 9.63 -19.15
CA SER A 381 2.71 10.06 -18.26
C SER A 381 3.21 11.45 -18.63
N GLY A 382 2.95 12.41 -17.74
CA GLY A 382 3.32 13.82 -17.92
C GLY A 382 2.38 14.66 -18.79
N GLN A 383 1.34 14.10 -19.44
CA GLN A 383 0.36 14.89 -20.20
C GLN A 383 -0.88 15.27 -19.37
N LEU A 384 -1.10 14.59 -18.24
CA LEU A 384 -2.19 14.84 -17.30
C LEU A 384 -3.57 14.95 -17.98
N PRO A 385 -3.94 14.00 -18.88
CA PRO A 385 -5.17 14.14 -19.63
C PRO A 385 -6.41 14.00 -18.73
N TRP A 386 -7.54 14.52 -19.19
CA TRP A 386 -8.82 14.31 -18.50
C TRP A 386 -9.24 12.84 -18.59
N VAL A 387 -8.98 12.20 -19.72
CA VAL A 387 -9.30 10.79 -20.00
C VAL A 387 -8.07 10.06 -20.54
N VAL A 388 -7.77 8.91 -19.96
CA VAL A 388 -6.71 7.98 -20.40
C VAL A 388 -7.34 6.87 -21.24
N GLU A 389 -6.84 6.69 -22.45
CA GLU A 389 -7.27 5.64 -23.38
C GLU A 389 -6.37 4.41 -23.29
N TRP A 390 -6.98 3.23 -23.23
CA TRP A 390 -6.28 1.95 -23.11
C TRP A 390 -6.45 1.14 -24.39
N ALA A 391 -5.39 0.45 -24.83
CA ALA A 391 -5.39 -0.26 -26.11
C ALA A 391 -6.37 -1.45 -26.15
N GLN A 392 -6.60 -2.10 -25.01
CA GLN A 392 -7.45 -3.29 -24.88
C GLN A 392 -8.46 -3.18 -23.72
N ASP A 393 -8.74 -1.97 -23.23
CA ASP A 393 -9.61 -1.74 -22.08
C ASP A 393 -10.43 -0.44 -22.27
N LEU A 394 -11.45 -0.24 -21.44
CA LEU A 394 -12.26 0.96 -21.43
C LEU A 394 -11.44 2.18 -20.99
N PRO A 395 -11.73 3.39 -21.51
CA PRO A 395 -11.12 4.60 -21.01
C PRO A 395 -11.33 4.79 -19.50
N ALA A 396 -10.43 5.48 -18.84
CA ALA A 396 -10.54 5.85 -17.42
C ALA A 396 -10.31 7.36 -17.26
N VAL A 397 -10.89 7.96 -16.22
CA VAL A 397 -10.58 9.35 -15.89
C VAL A 397 -9.12 9.45 -15.42
N GLY A 398 -8.41 10.49 -15.86
CA GLY A 398 -6.99 10.67 -15.57
C GLY A 398 -6.71 11.00 -14.09
N PRO A 399 -5.51 10.66 -13.57
CA PRO A 399 -5.14 10.85 -12.16
C PRO A 399 -5.34 12.27 -11.64
N ALA A 400 -4.93 13.29 -12.39
CA ALA A 400 -5.06 14.69 -11.98
C ALA A 400 -6.54 15.12 -11.86
N LEU A 401 -7.41 14.65 -12.77
CA LEU A 401 -8.85 14.95 -12.69
C LEU A 401 -9.49 14.21 -11.52
N LYS A 402 -9.12 12.95 -11.26
CA LYS A 402 -9.56 12.23 -10.07
C LYS A 402 -9.13 12.91 -8.77
N ALA A 403 -7.89 13.41 -8.71
CA ALA A 403 -7.40 14.18 -7.57
C ALA A 403 -8.25 15.45 -7.35
N LEU A 404 -8.54 16.23 -8.41
CA LEU A 404 -9.40 17.41 -8.31
C LEU A 404 -10.83 17.05 -7.87
N VAL A 405 -11.37 15.93 -8.34
CA VAL A 405 -12.66 15.42 -7.86
C VAL A 405 -12.58 15.02 -6.39
N GLY A 406 -11.47 14.43 -5.96
CA GLY A 406 -11.20 14.06 -4.57
C GLY A 406 -11.23 15.24 -3.60
N THR A 407 -10.85 16.44 -4.03
CA THR A 407 -10.88 17.65 -3.18
C THR A 407 -12.29 18.20 -2.96
N GLY A 408 -13.26 17.79 -3.80
CA GLY A 408 -14.62 18.30 -3.85
C GLY A 408 -14.79 19.57 -4.70
N ASP A 409 -13.80 19.93 -5.54
CA ASP A 409 -13.82 21.16 -6.31
C ASP A 409 -14.83 21.13 -7.47
N PRO A 410 -15.86 22.01 -7.50
CA PRO A 410 -16.90 21.97 -8.53
C PRO A 410 -16.39 22.30 -9.93
N ARG A 411 -15.18 22.88 -10.08
CA ARG A 411 -14.57 23.16 -11.39
C ARG A 411 -14.26 21.89 -12.20
N ALA A 412 -14.27 20.71 -11.58
CA ALA A 412 -14.13 19.44 -12.29
C ALA A 412 -15.43 19.00 -13.01
N LEU A 413 -16.61 19.49 -12.60
CA LEU A 413 -17.90 19.03 -13.13
C LEU A 413 -18.03 19.21 -14.66
N PRO A 414 -17.60 20.34 -15.27
CA PRO A 414 -17.58 20.47 -16.73
C PRO A 414 -16.64 19.46 -17.43
N MET A 415 -15.54 19.08 -16.78
CA MET A 415 -14.60 18.08 -17.33
C MET A 415 -15.21 16.67 -17.28
N LEU A 416 -15.91 16.34 -16.19
CA LEU A 416 -16.65 15.07 -16.06
C LEU A 416 -17.85 15.01 -17.01
N GLN A 417 -18.56 16.11 -17.22
CA GLN A 417 -19.60 16.22 -18.23
C GLN A 417 -19.04 15.89 -19.62
N TRP A 418 -17.94 16.55 -20.00
CA TRP A 418 -17.28 16.28 -21.28
C TRP A 418 -16.84 14.82 -21.41
N ALA A 419 -16.30 14.22 -20.34
CA ALA A 419 -15.92 12.81 -20.32
C ALA A 419 -17.14 11.89 -20.53
N LEU A 420 -18.29 12.21 -19.93
CA LEU A 420 -19.55 11.49 -20.11
C LEU A 420 -20.15 11.67 -21.52
N GLU A 421 -19.82 12.75 -22.23
CA GLU A 421 -20.20 13.01 -23.62
C GLU A 421 -19.38 12.21 -24.66
N GLN A 422 -18.28 11.56 -24.26
CA GLN A 422 -17.47 10.77 -25.18
C GLN A 422 -18.21 9.53 -25.72
N ARG A 423 -17.87 9.10 -26.94
CA ARG A 423 -18.50 7.92 -27.57
C ARG A 423 -18.39 6.67 -26.68
N GLN A 424 -17.23 6.50 -26.05
CA GLN A 424 -17.02 5.53 -24.98
C GLN A 424 -16.72 6.30 -23.70
N PRO A 425 -17.71 6.50 -22.81
CA PRO A 425 -17.46 7.21 -21.56
C PRO A 425 -16.51 6.39 -20.68
N PRO A 426 -15.64 7.04 -19.89
CA PRO A 426 -14.75 6.34 -18.98
C PRO A 426 -15.49 5.44 -18.02
N ARG A 427 -14.89 4.30 -17.66
CA ARG A 427 -15.51 3.30 -16.80
C ARG A 427 -15.93 3.86 -15.44
N ASP A 428 -15.20 4.82 -14.92
CA ASP A 428 -15.30 5.39 -13.57
C ASP A 428 -16.01 6.75 -13.51
N VAL A 429 -16.41 7.35 -14.65
CA VAL A 429 -16.96 8.72 -14.66
C VAL A 429 -18.24 8.86 -13.83
N GLY A 430 -19.11 7.86 -13.83
CA GLY A 430 -20.35 7.88 -13.03
C GLY A 430 -20.08 7.91 -11.53
N GLN A 431 -19.12 7.11 -11.05
CA GLN A 431 -18.72 7.10 -9.64
C GLN A 431 -18.15 8.46 -9.22
N LEU A 432 -17.36 9.08 -10.08
CA LEU A 432 -16.75 10.40 -9.84
C LEU A 432 -17.79 11.53 -9.83
N ILE A 433 -18.77 11.50 -10.74
CA ILE A 433 -19.92 12.44 -10.72
C ILE A 433 -20.70 12.29 -9.41
N GLY A 434 -20.91 11.04 -8.95
CA GLY A 434 -21.62 10.76 -7.69
C GLY A 434 -20.98 11.40 -6.46
N ARG A 435 -19.67 11.70 -6.46
CA ARG A 435 -19.00 12.37 -5.34
C ARG A 435 -19.49 13.80 -5.09
N TYR A 436 -20.14 14.43 -6.07
CA TYR A 436 -20.71 15.77 -5.94
C TYR A 436 -22.17 15.79 -5.46
N GLY A 437 -22.81 14.64 -5.36
CA GLY A 437 -24.21 14.51 -4.93
C GLY A 437 -25.15 15.47 -5.66
N GLU A 438 -25.92 16.25 -4.91
CA GLU A 438 -26.88 17.23 -5.45
C GLU A 438 -26.25 18.29 -6.37
N GLN A 439 -24.96 18.63 -6.20
CA GLN A 439 -24.30 19.63 -7.05
C GLN A 439 -24.21 19.18 -8.52
N ALA A 440 -24.23 17.86 -8.77
CA ALA A 440 -24.17 17.27 -10.10
C ALA A 440 -25.55 17.12 -10.77
N VAL A 441 -26.66 17.55 -10.15
CA VAL A 441 -28.03 17.36 -10.68
C VAL A 441 -28.22 17.98 -12.07
N HIS A 442 -27.49 19.05 -12.40
CA HIS A 442 -27.51 19.63 -13.75
C HIS A 442 -27.04 18.65 -14.85
N LEU A 443 -26.30 17.59 -14.50
CA LEU A 443 -25.88 16.51 -15.41
C LEU A 443 -26.94 15.41 -15.57
N LEU A 444 -28.01 15.43 -14.79
CA LEU A 444 -29.05 14.39 -14.79
C LEU A 444 -29.63 14.12 -16.19
N PRO A 445 -29.96 15.11 -17.05
CA PRO A 445 -30.46 14.84 -18.39
C PRO A 445 -29.48 14.02 -19.24
N LEU A 446 -28.18 14.31 -19.13
CA LEU A 446 -27.12 13.57 -19.83
C LEU A 446 -26.97 12.15 -19.26
N ILE A 447 -26.99 12.00 -17.94
CA ILE A 447 -26.93 10.68 -17.28
C ILE A 447 -28.09 9.79 -17.72
N ARG A 448 -29.33 10.33 -17.75
CA ARG A 448 -30.53 9.61 -18.22
C ARG A 448 -30.38 9.14 -19.66
N ARG A 449 -29.89 10.01 -20.57
CA ARG A 449 -29.59 9.62 -21.96
C ARG A 449 -28.60 8.45 -22.01
N ARG A 450 -27.51 8.53 -21.25
CA ARG A 450 -26.47 7.50 -21.22
C ARG A 450 -26.92 6.18 -20.60
N LEU A 451 -27.79 6.21 -19.61
CA LEU A 451 -28.38 4.99 -19.04
C LEU A 451 -29.14 4.17 -20.08
N HIS A 452 -29.84 4.84 -21.01
CA HIS A 452 -30.51 4.15 -22.11
C HIS A 452 -29.54 3.50 -23.09
N GLU A 453 -28.49 4.24 -23.46
CA GLU A 453 -27.45 3.76 -24.38
C GLU A 453 -26.65 2.58 -23.79
N LEU A 454 -26.40 2.61 -22.47
CA LEU A 454 -25.60 1.65 -21.73
C LEU A 454 -26.44 0.57 -21.03
N ARG A 455 -27.71 0.35 -21.41
CA ARG A 455 -28.63 -0.56 -20.70
C ARG A 455 -28.08 -1.98 -20.47
N LYS A 456 -27.23 -2.49 -21.38
CA LYS A 456 -26.61 -3.83 -21.30
C LYS A 456 -25.17 -3.81 -20.78
N ASP A 457 -24.62 -2.63 -20.54
CA ASP A 457 -23.23 -2.41 -20.12
C ASP A 457 -23.19 -2.22 -18.59
N ASP A 458 -22.14 -2.70 -17.94
CA ASP A 458 -22.00 -2.65 -16.48
C ASP A 458 -21.76 -1.23 -15.97
N ARG A 459 -21.27 -0.31 -16.82
CA ARG A 459 -21.12 1.11 -16.49
C ARG A 459 -22.44 1.79 -16.11
N ARG A 460 -23.59 1.21 -16.46
CA ARG A 460 -24.90 1.71 -16.01
C ARG A 460 -25.01 1.77 -14.48
N ASP A 461 -24.35 0.85 -13.78
CA ASP A 461 -24.38 0.82 -12.32
C ASP A 461 -23.62 2.01 -11.73
N ASN A 462 -22.53 2.45 -12.36
CA ASN A 462 -21.81 3.67 -11.99
C ASN A 462 -22.65 4.94 -12.19
N LEU A 463 -23.51 4.96 -13.21
CA LEU A 463 -24.48 6.04 -13.43
C LEU A 463 -25.65 5.97 -12.43
N ALA A 464 -26.10 4.77 -12.07
CA ALA A 464 -27.11 4.59 -11.03
C ALA A 464 -26.56 5.03 -9.65
N TYR A 465 -25.28 4.79 -9.35
CA TYR A 465 -24.63 5.33 -8.15
C TYR A 465 -24.61 6.86 -8.14
N ALA A 466 -24.35 7.50 -9.29
CA ALA A 466 -24.45 8.96 -9.40
C ALA A 466 -25.86 9.47 -9.08
N ILE A 467 -26.89 8.81 -9.61
CA ILE A 467 -28.30 9.14 -9.32
C ILE A 467 -28.62 8.94 -7.84
N ALA A 468 -28.16 7.84 -7.24
CA ALA A 468 -28.35 7.58 -5.82
C ALA A 468 -27.75 8.71 -4.96
N ALA A 469 -26.56 9.20 -5.32
CA ALA A 469 -25.91 10.29 -4.60
C ALA A 469 -26.61 11.66 -4.78
N MET A 470 -27.34 11.87 -5.87
CA MET A 470 -28.19 13.04 -6.08
C MET A 470 -29.47 13.02 -5.22
N GLY A 471 -29.83 11.85 -4.68
CA GLY A 471 -30.99 11.68 -3.80
C GLY A 471 -32.31 12.09 -4.46
N SER A 472 -33.17 12.78 -3.70
CA SER A 472 -34.49 13.22 -4.16
C SER A 472 -34.47 14.15 -5.38
N ALA A 473 -33.36 14.87 -5.61
CA ALA A 473 -33.23 15.76 -6.75
C ALA A 473 -33.20 15.02 -8.11
N ALA A 474 -33.02 13.70 -8.09
CA ALA A 474 -33.02 12.86 -9.29
C ALA A 474 -34.36 12.14 -9.57
N ALA A 475 -35.47 12.64 -9.01
CA ALA A 475 -36.82 12.08 -9.21
C ALA A 475 -37.18 11.81 -10.68
N ASP A 476 -36.75 12.67 -11.61
CA ASP A 476 -37.02 12.52 -13.03
C ASP A 476 -36.40 11.26 -13.67
N ALA A 477 -35.45 10.59 -12.99
CA ALA A 477 -34.81 9.37 -13.47
C ALA A 477 -35.59 8.08 -13.17
N VAL A 478 -36.62 8.13 -12.31
CA VAL A 478 -37.40 6.95 -11.89
C VAL A 478 -37.91 6.12 -13.08
N PRO A 479 -38.51 6.71 -14.15
CA PRO A 479 -38.99 5.95 -15.29
C PRO A 479 -37.90 5.22 -16.08
N ASP A 480 -36.65 5.68 -15.98
CA ASP A 480 -35.51 5.13 -16.70
C ASP A 480 -34.86 4.01 -15.88
N LEU A 481 -34.76 4.19 -14.56
CA LEU A 481 -34.25 3.18 -13.62
C LEU A 481 -35.08 1.89 -13.63
N VAL A 482 -36.41 1.98 -13.60
CA VAL A 482 -37.30 0.80 -13.60
C VAL A 482 -37.22 -0.03 -14.90
N LYS A 483 -36.65 0.55 -15.97
CA LYS A 483 -36.42 -0.14 -17.25
C LYS A 483 -35.06 -0.82 -17.32
N LEU A 484 -34.19 -0.65 -16.33
CA LEU A 484 -32.88 -1.30 -16.30
C LEU A 484 -32.99 -2.72 -15.72
N PRO A 485 -32.05 -3.63 -16.05
CA PRO A 485 -31.87 -4.85 -15.28
C PRO A 485 -31.66 -4.50 -13.80
N ALA A 486 -32.31 -5.24 -12.91
CA ALA A 486 -32.16 -5.01 -11.47
C ALA A 486 -30.70 -5.24 -11.04
N SER A 487 -30.16 -4.25 -10.35
CA SER A 487 -28.87 -4.33 -9.67
C SER A 487 -28.99 -3.61 -8.34
N THR A 488 -28.08 -3.90 -7.40
CA THR A 488 -28.01 -3.18 -6.12
C THR A 488 -27.90 -1.67 -6.33
N ALA A 489 -27.17 -1.22 -7.36
CA ALA A 489 -27.02 0.20 -7.67
C ALA A 489 -28.33 0.85 -8.11
N VAL A 490 -29.07 0.20 -9.02
CA VAL A 490 -30.38 0.69 -9.51
C VAL A 490 -31.41 0.75 -8.39
N VAL A 491 -31.48 -0.30 -7.56
CA VAL A 491 -32.43 -0.36 -6.45
C VAL A 491 -32.11 0.69 -5.38
N ARG A 492 -30.83 0.85 -5.03
CA ARG A 492 -30.40 1.90 -4.10
C ARG A 492 -30.67 3.31 -4.63
N ALA A 493 -30.54 3.53 -5.94
CA ALA A 493 -30.89 4.80 -6.56
C ALA A 493 -32.38 5.13 -6.37
N LEU A 494 -33.27 4.16 -6.58
CA LEU A 494 -34.71 4.34 -6.31
C LEU A 494 -34.99 4.62 -4.82
N GLY A 495 -34.32 3.91 -3.92
CA GLY A 495 -34.44 4.15 -2.47
C GLY A 495 -33.96 5.54 -2.05
N ALA A 496 -32.83 6.01 -2.59
CA ALA A 496 -32.26 7.33 -2.29
C ALA A 496 -33.08 8.50 -2.85
N ILE A 497 -33.80 8.30 -3.96
CA ILE A 497 -34.81 9.25 -4.47
C ILE A 497 -35.96 9.41 -3.46
N GLY A 498 -36.23 8.38 -2.66
CA GLY A 498 -37.23 8.40 -1.59
C GLY A 498 -38.66 8.46 -2.13
N PRO A 499 -39.58 9.19 -1.47
CA PRO A 499 -41.01 9.18 -1.80
C PRO A 499 -41.37 9.49 -3.26
N ALA A 500 -40.53 10.27 -3.97
CA ALA A 500 -40.76 10.57 -5.39
C ALA A 500 -40.66 9.32 -6.29
N ALA A 501 -40.03 8.23 -5.83
CA ALA A 501 -39.98 6.96 -6.53
C ALA A 501 -41.21 6.05 -6.27
N ALA A 502 -42.30 6.56 -5.69
CA ALA A 502 -43.54 5.82 -5.47
C ALA A 502 -44.04 5.02 -6.71
N PRO A 503 -43.92 5.51 -7.96
CA PRO A 503 -44.27 4.73 -9.15
C PRO A 503 -43.50 3.40 -9.30
N ALA A 504 -42.32 3.27 -8.68
CA ALA A 504 -41.49 2.06 -8.71
C ALA A 504 -41.87 1.02 -7.64
N MET A 505 -42.81 1.30 -6.73
CA MET A 505 -43.15 0.42 -5.60
C MET A 505 -43.51 -1.01 -6.02
N ARG A 506 -44.27 -1.19 -7.10
CA ARG A 506 -44.60 -2.53 -7.61
C ARG A 506 -43.34 -3.29 -8.05
N TRP A 507 -42.48 -2.62 -8.81
CA TRP A 507 -41.23 -3.19 -9.28
C TRP A 507 -40.29 -3.53 -8.12
N LEU A 508 -40.22 -2.67 -7.10
CA LEU A 508 -39.43 -2.92 -5.88
C LEU A 508 -39.95 -4.14 -5.10
N ARG A 509 -41.27 -4.35 -5.01
CA ARG A 509 -41.82 -5.57 -4.39
C ARG A 509 -41.42 -6.83 -5.15
N GLU A 510 -41.47 -6.79 -6.48
CA GLU A 510 -40.99 -7.89 -7.33
C GLU A 510 -39.49 -8.16 -7.10
N GLN A 511 -38.66 -7.12 -6.94
CA GLN A 511 -37.22 -7.28 -6.67
C GLN A 511 -36.91 -7.74 -5.24
N ALA A 512 -37.77 -7.46 -4.26
CA ALA A 512 -37.63 -7.97 -2.89
C ALA A 512 -37.81 -9.50 -2.80
N GLU A 513 -38.35 -10.12 -3.85
CA GLU A 513 -38.49 -11.57 -4.02
C GLU A 513 -37.40 -12.17 -4.94
N ALA A 514 -36.43 -11.37 -5.39
CA ALA A 514 -35.37 -11.84 -6.26
C ALA A 514 -34.51 -12.93 -5.59
N SER A 515 -34.03 -13.88 -6.40
CA SER A 515 -33.10 -14.91 -5.94
C SER A 515 -31.75 -14.34 -5.51
N ASP A 516 -31.35 -13.20 -6.08
CA ASP A 516 -30.17 -12.46 -5.63
C ASP A 516 -30.50 -11.74 -4.32
N LYS A 517 -29.95 -12.27 -3.22
CA LYS A 517 -30.17 -11.75 -1.87
C LYS A 517 -29.72 -10.30 -1.71
N ARG A 518 -28.68 -9.85 -2.42
CA ARG A 518 -28.20 -8.45 -2.31
C ARG A 518 -29.20 -7.48 -2.91
N VAL A 519 -29.79 -7.85 -4.04
CA VAL A 519 -30.86 -7.09 -4.70
C VAL A 519 -32.12 -7.10 -3.82
N ALA A 520 -32.49 -8.25 -3.28
CA ALA A 520 -33.67 -8.39 -2.41
C ALA A 520 -33.56 -7.54 -1.13
N VAL A 521 -32.39 -7.50 -0.48
CA VAL A 521 -32.12 -6.62 0.67
C VAL A 521 -32.24 -5.16 0.28
N ALA A 522 -31.55 -4.74 -0.78
CA ALA A 522 -31.61 -3.34 -1.22
C ALA A 522 -33.05 -2.93 -1.58
N ALA A 523 -33.86 -3.86 -2.10
CA ALA A 523 -35.25 -3.62 -2.44
C ALA A 523 -36.12 -3.46 -1.19
N ALA A 524 -35.87 -4.26 -0.14
CA ALA A 524 -36.52 -4.08 1.16
C ALA A 524 -36.20 -2.70 1.76
N ASP A 525 -34.93 -2.27 1.73
CA ASP A 525 -34.52 -0.94 2.19
C ASP A 525 -35.24 0.16 1.39
N ALA A 526 -35.27 0.02 0.05
CA ALA A 526 -35.90 0.97 -0.85
C ALA A 526 -37.43 1.04 -0.67
N LEU A 527 -38.13 -0.09 -0.43
CA LEU A 527 -39.57 -0.11 -0.17
C LEU A 527 -39.94 0.74 1.05
N TYR A 528 -39.13 0.65 2.11
CA TYR A 528 -39.32 1.48 3.29
C TYR A 528 -39.02 2.95 3.00
N ALA A 529 -37.90 3.27 2.33
CA ALA A 529 -37.52 4.65 2.00
C ALA A 529 -38.52 5.35 1.06
N VAL A 530 -39.15 4.61 0.14
CA VAL A 530 -40.09 5.15 -0.85
C VAL A 530 -41.52 5.23 -0.33
N GLY A 531 -42.00 4.18 0.33
CA GLY A 531 -43.42 4.04 0.69
C GLY A 531 -43.71 3.88 2.18
N GLY A 532 -42.69 3.82 3.04
CA GLY A 532 -42.86 3.51 4.46
C GLY A 532 -43.34 2.08 4.73
N ASP A 533 -43.15 1.15 3.79
CA ASP A 533 -43.63 -0.24 3.87
C ASP A 533 -42.76 -1.09 4.82
N ALA A 534 -42.87 -0.80 6.14
CA ALA A 534 -42.07 -1.45 7.18
C ALA A 534 -42.40 -2.96 7.29
N GLU A 535 -43.63 -3.37 7.01
CA GLU A 535 -44.05 -4.77 7.10
C GLU A 535 -43.28 -5.65 6.08
N ALA A 536 -43.23 -5.22 4.82
CA ALA A 536 -42.47 -5.93 3.79
C ALA A 536 -40.97 -6.00 4.11
N ALA A 537 -40.40 -4.89 4.62
CA ALA A 537 -38.99 -4.84 5.02
C ALA A 537 -38.70 -5.79 6.20
N LEU A 538 -39.52 -5.77 7.25
CA LEU A 538 -39.41 -6.64 8.41
C LEU A 538 -39.56 -8.13 8.04
N ALA A 539 -40.45 -8.47 7.11
CA ALA A 539 -40.60 -9.85 6.63
C ALA A 539 -39.32 -10.33 5.91
N CYS A 540 -38.70 -9.47 5.11
CA CYS A 540 -37.43 -9.77 4.44
C CYS A 540 -36.30 -10.00 5.45
N TYR A 541 -36.06 -9.05 6.36
CA TYR A 541 -34.98 -9.16 7.35
C TYR A 541 -35.19 -10.34 8.32
N GLY A 542 -36.44 -10.62 8.70
CA GLY A 542 -36.77 -11.78 9.53
C GLY A 542 -36.32 -13.11 8.91
N ARG A 543 -36.48 -13.29 7.60
CA ARG A 543 -35.95 -14.46 6.89
C ARG A 543 -34.42 -14.49 6.92
N LEU A 544 -33.77 -13.36 6.67
CA LEU A 544 -32.32 -13.25 6.58
C LEU A 544 -31.60 -13.45 7.94
N LEU A 545 -32.23 -13.10 9.05
CA LEU A 545 -31.70 -13.40 10.40
C LEU A 545 -31.44 -14.91 10.62
N THR A 546 -32.18 -15.77 9.92
CA THR A 546 -32.01 -17.23 9.99
C THR A 546 -30.94 -17.78 9.04
N GLY A 547 -30.39 -16.92 8.18
CA GLY A 547 -29.40 -17.29 7.16
C GLY A 547 -27.96 -17.36 7.68
N ASP A 548 -27.04 -17.23 6.74
CA ASP A 548 -25.59 -17.19 7.04
C ASP A 548 -25.17 -15.85 7.67
N GLN A 549 -23.88 -15.69 7.94
CA GLN A 549 -23.35 -14.48 8.57
C GLN A 549 -23.55 -13.22 7.71
N TYR A 550 -23.48 -13.32 6.38
CA TYR A 550 -23.68 -12.16 5.50
C TYR A 550 -25.15 -11.74 5.48
N ASP A 551 -26.05 -12.72 5.43
CA ASP A 551 -27.50 -12.48 5.54
C ASP A 551 -27.86 -11.82 6.88
N GLN A 552 -27.29 -12.33 7.98
CA GLN A 552 -27.52 -11.80 9.33
C GLN A 552 -27.03 -10.36 9.49
N ARG A 553 -25.89 -10.02 8.88
CA ARG A 553 -25.37 -8.65 8.86
C ARG A 553 -26.27 -7.69 8.10
N ALA A 554 -26.68 -8.08 6.89
CA ALA A 554 -27.61 -7.30 6.09
C ALA A 554 -28.93 -7.06 6.82
N ALA A 555 -29.47 -8.11 7.46
CA ALA A 555 -30.68 -8.01 8.27
C ALA A 555 -30.51 -7.07 9.47
N ALA A 556 -29.42 -7.18 10.22
CA ALA A 556 -29.16 -6.31 11.37
C ALA A 556 -29.05 -4.84 10.94
N ALA A 557 -28.32 -4.55 9.85
CA ALA A 557 -28.22 -3.19 9.30
C ALA A 557 -29.58 -2.63 8.87
N GLY A 558 -30.41 -3.42 8.16
CA GLY A 558 -31.74 -3.01 7.76
C GLY A 558 -32.69 -2.76 8.95
N LEU A 559 -32.67 -3.65 9.95
CA LEU A 559 -33.45 -3.49 11.18
C LEU A 559 -33.05 -2.23 11.96
N ALA A 560 -31.75 -1.89 12.00
CA ALA A 560 -31.28 -0.64 12.59
C ALA A 560 -31.91 0.59 11.92
N GLY A 561 -32.01 0.58 10.58
CA GLY A 561 -32.63 1.67 9.80
C GLY A 561 -34.13 1.85 10.03
N LEU A 562 -34.85 0.79 10.46
CA LEU A 562 -36.26 0.87 10.84
C LEU A 562 -36.48 1.43 12.26
N GLY A 563 -35.44 1.45 13.10
CA GLY A 563 -35.51 1.92 14.48
C GLY A 563 -36.53 1.15 15.32
N SER A 564 -37.31 1.85 16.14
CA SER A 564 -38.23 1.25 17.11
C SER A 564 -39.33 0.37 16.49
N GLN A 565 -39.64 0.52 15.19
CA GLN A 565 -40.58 -0.37 14.48
C GLN A 565 -40.08 -1.83 14.42
N ALA A 566 -38.77 -2.03 14.53
CA ALA A 566 -38.14 -3.35 14.56
C ALA A 566 -37.94 -3.92 15.99
N ALA A 567 -38.49 -3.29 17.04
CA ALA A 567 -38.30 -3.70 18.43
C ALA A 567 -38.63 -5.18 18.70
N GLY A 568 -39.59 -5.76 17.97
CA GLY A 568 -39.94 -7.19 18.06
C GLY A 568 -38.77 -8.15 17.75
N TYR A 569 -37.75 -7.69 17.03
CA TYR A 569 -36.57 -8.49 16.69
C TYR A 569 -35.42 -8.40 17.71
N ALA A 570 -35.52 -7.56 18.75
CA ALA A 570 -34.44 -7.36 19.72
C ALA A 570 -33.95 -8.67 20.36
N GLY A 571 -34.87 -9.59 20.68
CA GLY A 571 -34.52 -10.91 21.21
C GLY A 571 -33.68 -11.77 20.26
N GLN A 572 -33.94 -11.68 18.95
CA GLN A 572 -33.19 -12.43 17.94
C GLN A 572 -31.82 -11.77 17.68
N VAL A 573 -31.78 -10.45 17.54
CA VAL A 573 -30.53 -9.70 17.34
C VAL A 573 -29.58 -9.87 18.53
N ARG A 574 -30.09 -9.91 19.77
CA ARG A 574 -29.27 -10.15 20.96
C ARG A 574 -28.56 -11.51 20.95
N LYS A 575 -29.13 -12.53 20.29
CA LYS A 575 -28.46 -13.82 20.11
C LYS A 575 -27.24 -13.71 19.20
N LEU A 576 -27.25 -12.79 18.23
CA LEU A 576 -26.14 -12.56 17.29
C LEU A 576 -24.89 -12.03 18.00
N LEU A 577 -25.04 -11.24 19.06
CA LEU A 577 -23.91 -10.74 19.87
C LEU A 577 -23.05 -11.86 20.48
N ARG A 578 -23.61 -13.07 20.64
CA ARG A 578 -22.95 -14.25 21.23
C ARG A 578 -22.33 -15.18 20.18
N ARG A 579 -22.52 -14.92 18.89
CA ARG A 579 -21.92 -15.76 17.84
C ARG A 579 -20.42 -15.54 17.77
N LYS A 580 -19.70 -16.60 17.41
CA LYS A 580 -18.27 -16.50 17.08
C LYS A 580 -18.12 -15.64 15.84
N ASP A 581 -17.42 -14.52 15.99
CA ASP A 581 -17.17 -13.56 14.93
C ASP A 581 -15.78 -12.94 15.15
N PRO A 582 -14.71 -13.58 14.65
CA PRO A 582 -13.33 -13.18 14.94
C PRO A 582 -13.01 -11.74 14.57
N TYR A 583 -13.66 -11.21 13.52
CA TYR A 583 -13.44 -9.87 13.01
C TYR A 583 -14.49 -8.85 13.50
N GLY A 584 -15.49 -9.30 14.25
CA GLY A 584 -16.48 -8.45 14.93
C GLY A 584 -17.50 -7.73 14.05
N TRP A 585 -17.52 -7.97 12.74
CA TRP A 585 -18.43 -7.31 11.81
C TRP A 585 -19.92 -7.57 12.09
N LEU A 586 -20.29 -8.83 12.38
CA LEU A 586 -21.66 -9.19 12.75
C LEU A 586 -22.03 -8.62 14.12
N ARG A 587 -21.10 -8.70 15.08
CA ARG A 587 -21.33 -8.17 16.43
C ARG A 587 -21.53 -6.66 16.42
N LEU A 588 -20.80 -5.93 15.57
CA LEU A 588 -21.01 -4.49 15.33
C LEU A 588 -22.41 -4.22 14.76
N ASP A 589 -22.78 -4.86 13.66
CA ASP A 589 -24.08 -4.60 13.01
C ASP A 589 -25.25 -4.94 13.96
N ALA A 590 -25.12 -6.02 14.74
CA ALA A 590 -26.09 -6.39 15.77
C ALA A 590 -26.15 -5.42 16.95
N ALA A 591 -25.00 -4.90 17.41
CA ALA A 591 -24.95 -3.90 18.49
C ALA A 591 -25.59 -2.57 18.05
N ARG A 592 -25.26 -2.10 16.84
CA ARG A 592 -25.91 -0.94 16.21
C ARG A 592 -27.43 -1.14 16.14
N ALA A 593 -27.88 -2.29 15.65
CA ALA A 593 -29.30 -2.60 15.57
C ALA A 593 -29.99 -2.54 16.94
N LEU A 594 -29.43 -3.18 17.98
CA LEU A 594 -30.02 -3.16 19.33
C LEU A 594 -30.12 -1.76 19.92
N TRP A 595 -29.14 -0.89 19.64
CA TRP A 595 -29.24 0.51 20.04
C TRP A 595 -30.43 1.20 19.37
N HIS A 596 -30.55 1.15 18.04
CA HIS A 596 -31.62 1.87 17.34
C HIS A 596 -33.03 1.29 17.56
N ILE A 597 -33.16 -0.03 17.76
CA ILE A 597 -34.48 -0.67 17.92
C ILE A 597 -34.98 -0.67 19.37
N ALA A 598 -34.07 -0.62 20.36
CA ALA A 598 -34.42 -0.82 21.77
C ALA A 598 -33.69 0.12 22.77
N GLY A 599 -32.77 0.97 22.32
CA GLY A 599 -32.01 1.88 23.19
C GLY A 599 -31.09 1.16 24.18
N GLU A 600 -30.65 -0.06 23.86
CA GLU A 600 -29.89 -0.90 24.78
C GLU A 600 -28.44 -0.42 24.95
N ALA A 601 -28.18 0.44 25.95
CA ALA A 601 -26.81 0.88 26.30
C ALA A 601 -25.87 -0.28 26.71
N ALA A 602 -26.41 -1.45 27.05
CA ALA A 602 -25.64 -2.65 27.39
C ALA A 602 -24.81 -3.23 26.22
N VAL A 603 -24.91 -2.65 25.01
CA VAL A 603 -24.07 -3.02 23.86
C VAL A 603 -22.64 -2.45 23.93
N SER A 604 -22.37 -1.43 24.76
CA SER A 604 -21.07 -0.75 24.81
C SER A 604 -19.87 -1.70 25.01
N PRO A 605 -19.90 -2.69 25.93
CA PRO A 605 -18.78 -3.63 26.08
C PRO A 605 -18.52 -4.48 24.82
N VAL A 606 -19.54 -4.74 24.00
CA VAL A 606 -19.36 -5.43 22.71
C VAL A 606 -18.67 -4.50 21.72
N LEU A 607 -19.08 -3.24 21.64
CA LEU A 607 -18.46 -2.25 20.77
C LEU A 607 -16.99 -2.02 21.13
N GLU A 608 -16.66 -1.90 22.43
CA GLU A 608 -15.28 -1.81 22.92
C GLU A 608 -14.45 -3.05 22.56
N SER A 609 -15.02 -4.25 22.71
CA SER A 609 -14.36 -5.50 22.30
C SER A 609 -14.05 -5.52 20.81
N VAL A 610 -14.99 -5.07 19.96
CA VAL A 610 -14.82 -5.06 18.50
C VAL A 610 -13.85 -3.96 18.06
N TRP A 611 -13.89 -2.79 18.68
CA TRP A 611 -12.98 -1.66 18.46
C TRP A 611 -11.50 -2.06 18.59
N ASN A 612 -11.21 -2.86 19.61
CA ASN A 612 -9.86 -3.36 19.88
C ASN A 612 -9.45 -4.50 18.94
N ALA A 613 -10.40 -5.32 18.49
CA ALA A 613 -10.13 -6.49 17.65
C ALA A 613 -9.93 -6.15 16.17
N ASN A 614 -10.61 -5.12 15.64
CA ASN A 614 -10.61 -4.82 14.21
C ASN A 614 -10.60 -3.31 13.92
N PRO A 615 -9.46 -2.73 13.52
CA PRO A 615 -9.36 -1.30 13.20
C PRO A 615 -10.35 -0.82 12.13
N HIS A 616 -10.72 -1.65 11.16
CA HIS A 616 -11.64 -1.28 10.08
C HIS A 616 -13.10 -1.09 10.53
N THR A 617 -13.42 -1.49 11.77
CA THR A 617 -14.76 -1.28 12.34
C THR A 617 -14.89 0.04 13.10
N ARG A 618 -13.77 0.72 13.39
CA ARG A 618 -13.73 1.86 14.32
C ARG A 618 -14.58 3.03 13.85
N THR A 619 -14.58 3.37 12.56
CA THR A 619 -15.38 4.50 12.04
C THR A 619 -16.87 4.26 12.29
N ALA A 620 -17.32 3.04 12.00
CA ALA A 620 -18.70 2.63 12.21
C ALA A 620 -19.06 2.61 13.71
N ILE A 621 -18.16 2.15 14.58
CA ILE A 621 -18.36 2.16 16.04
C ILE A 621 -18.42 3.59 16.59
N ALA A 622 -17.52 4.48 16.15
CA ALA A 622 -17.52 5.88 16.56
C ALA A 622 -18.85 6.55 16.19
N GLN A 623 -19.41 6.24 15.01
CA GLN A 623 -20.76 6.70 14.64
C GLN A 623 -21.83 6.16 15.60
N VAL A 624 -21.79 4.86 15.97
CA VAL A 624 -22.74 4.31 16.95
C VAL A 624 -22.61 5.02 18.30
N TRP A 625 -21.40 5.27 18.79
CA TRP A 625 -21.19 6.01 20.03
C TRP A 625 -21.66 7.46 19.93
N SER A 626 -21.50 8.10 18.77
CA SER A 626 -22.08 9.42 18.51
C SER A 626 -23.61 9.40 18.58
N ASP A 627 -24.24 8.40 17.97
CA ASP A 627 -25.71 8.19 18.03
C ASP A 627 -26.20 7.85 19.46
N MET A 628 -25.33 7.28 20.29
CA MET A 628 -25.61 6.99 21.70
C MET A 628 -25.55 8.22 22.61
N GLY A 629 -24.77 9.22 22.22
CA GLY A 629 -24.53 10.43 23.02
C GLY A 629 -24.03 10.10 24.44
N PRO A 630 -24.58 10.71 25.50
CA PRO A 630 -24.12 10.49 26.88
C PRO A 630 -24.14 9.04 27.36
N ALA A 631 -24.93 8.16 26.73
CA ALA A 631 -24.95 6.72 27.05
C ALA A 631 -23.63 6.00 26.70
N ALA A 632 -22.75 6.63 25.92
CA ALA A 632 -21.44 6.11 25.53
C ALA A 632 -20.25 6.85 26.20
N SER A 633 -20.45 7.50 27.35
CA SER A 633 -19.38 8.20 28.11
C SER A 633 -18.13 7.36 28.39
N ASN A 634 -18.29 6.06 28.59
CA ASN A 634 -17.16 5.14 28.79
C ASN A 634 -16.24 5.01 27.56
N ALA A 635 -16.66 5.47 26.37
CA ALA A 635 -15.87 5.41 25.15
C ALA A 635 -14.88 6.58 24.98
N GLU A 636 -14.99 7.65 25.78
CA GLU A 636 -14.12 8.83 25.68
C GLU A 636 -12.62 8.49 25.65
N PRO A 637 -12.08 7.63 26.55
CA PRO A 637 -10.66 7.31 26.54
C PRO A 637 -10.20 6.60 25.26
N LEU A 638 -11.07 5.80 24.63
CA LEU A 638 -10.76 5.11 23.37
C LEU A 638 -10.73 6.08 22.19
N LEU A 639 -11.66 7.04 22.17
CA LEU A 639 -11.75 8.07 21.14
C LEU A 639 -10.57 9.04 21.22
N GLU A 640 -10.22 9.50 22.42
CA GLU A 640 -9.04 10.33 22.65
C GLU A 640 -7.74 9.60 22.30
N ALA A 641 -7.61 8.35 22.75
CA ALA A 641 -6.44 7.52 22.44
C ALA A 641 -6.30 7.30 20.93
N GLU A 642 -7.40 7.12 20.19
CA GLU A 642 -7.38 7.01 18.74
C GLU A 642 -6.95 8.31 18.07
N LEU A 643 -7.50 9.46 18.49
CA LEU A 643 -7.10 10.77 17.95
C LEU A 643 -5.63 11.12 18.23
N ALA A 644 -5.08 10.63 19.34
CA ALA A 644 -3.68 10.82 19.71
C ALA A 644 -2.69 9.92 18.97
N ARG A 645 -3.15 8.91 18.21
CA ARG A 645 -2.25 8.02 17.45
C ARG A 645 -1.55 8.78 16.34
N VAL A 646 -0.24 8.57 16.26
CA VAL A 646 0.64 9.15 15.23
C VAL A 646 0.47 8.44 13.88
N ARG A 647 0.14 7.14 13.88
CA ARG A 647 -0.08 6.33 12.67
C ARG A 647 -1.56 6.25 12.31
N ARG A 648 -1.83 6.16 11.00
CA ARG A 648 -3.18 5.88 10.51
C ARG A 648 -3.61 4.47 10.90
N HIS A 649 -4.89 4.28 11.19
CA HIS A 649 -5.40 3.02 11.76
C HIS A 649 -5.29 1.81 10.82
N ASN A 650 -5.26 2.07 9.51
CA ASN A 650 -5.21 1.11 8.41
C ASN A 650 -3.84 1.10 7.70
N ALA A 651 -2.84 1.79 8.25
CA ALA A 651 -1.49 1.76 7.72
C ALA A 651 -0.81 0.42 8.07
N THR A 652 -0.45 -0.34 7.04
CA THR A 652 0.31 -1.58 7.17
C THR A 652 1.67 -1.45 6.50
N PRO A 653 2.74 -2.07 7.01
CA PRO A 653 4.07 -1.99 6.40
C PRO A 653 4.11 -2.43 4.93
N ASP A 654 3.33 -3.45 4.57
CA ASP A 654 3.37 -4.09 3.25
C ASP A 654 2.06 -3.99 2.46
N GLY A 655 1.09 -3.23 2.97
CA GLY A 655 -0.23 -3.08 2.36
C GLY A 655 -0.46 -1.65 1.90
N TYR A 656 -1.04 -1.52 0.71
CA TYR A 656 -1.46 -0.26 0.11
C TYR A 656 -2.96 -0.32 -0.20
N SER A 657 -3.65 0.77 0.11
CA SER A 657 -5.04 0.99 -0.29
C SER A 657 -5.19 2.42 -0.78
N SER A 658 -5.86 2.60 -1.93
CA SER A 658 -6.18 3.93 -2.46
C SER A 658 -7.17 4.71 -1.59
N ALA A 659 -7.83 4.06 -0.63
CA ALA A 659 -8.73 4.70 0.33
C ALA A 659 -8.08 4.97 1.69
N GLN A 660 -6.79 4.63 1.87
CA GLN A 660 -6.13 4.60 3.18
C GLN A 660 -6.24 5.93 3.94
N VAL A 661 -5.89 7.04 3.29
CA VAL A 661 -5.99 8.39 3.86
C VAL A 661 -7.44 8.78 4.11
N VAL A 662 -8.31 8.58 3.12
CA VAL A 662 -9.73 8.98 3.17
C VAL A 662 -10.48 8.28 4.32
N ASP A 663 -10.28 6.97 4.47
CA ASP A 663 -10.92 6.19 5.53
C ASP A 663 -10.44 6.60 6.92
N ASP A 664 -9.16 6.95 7.06
CA ASP A 664 -8.61 7.44 8.33
C ASP A 664 -9.13 8.83 8.66
N GLU A 665 -9.19 9.76 7.69
CA GLU A 665 -9.81 11.08 7.93
C GLU A 665 -11.30 10.95 8.30
N HIS A 666 -12.03 9.99 7.72
CA HIS A 666 -13.39 9.67 8.15
C HIS A 666 -13.46 9.17 9.59
N LEU A 667 -12.54 8.29 10.00
CA LEU A 667 -12.44 7.85 11.38
C LEU A 667 -12.21 9.04 12.32
N LEU A 668 -11.27 9.92 12.02
CA LEU A 668 -10.96 11.07 12.87
C LEU A 668 -12.15 12.02 13.00
N ARG A 669 -12.87 12.28 11.90
CA ARG A 669 -14.13 13.06 11.95
C ARG A 669 -15.18 12.37 12.81
N ALA A 670 -15.37 11.06 12.64
CA ALA A 670 -16.33 10.29 13.43
C ALA A 670 -15.96 10.28 14.92
N CYS A 671 -14.68 10.16 15.27
CA CYS A 671 -14.22 10.21 16.66
C CYS A 671 -14.45 11.59 17.30
N ARG A 672 -14.15 12.68 16.58
CA ARG A 672 -14.41 14.05 17.06
C ARG A 672 -15.91 14.29 17.27
N ALA A 673 -16.74 13.87 16.31
CA ALA A 673 -18.19 13.97 16.43
C ALA A 673 -18.73 13.14 17.62
N ALA A 674 -18.20 11.94 17.81
CA ALA A 674 -18.54 11.09 18.96
C ALA A 674 -18.14 11.76 20.28
N LEU A 675 -16.93 12.30 20.41
CA LEU A 675 -16.51 13.02 21.63
C LEU A 675 -17.43 14.21 21.94
N THR A 676 -17.81 15.00 20.93
CA THR A 676 -18.78 16.09 21.12
C THR A 676 -20.14 15.57 21.59
N ALA A 677 -20.66 14.51 20.99
CA ALA A 677 -21.97 13.95 21.34
C ALA A 677 -21.99 13.28 22.72
N VAL A 678 -20.86 12.68 23.13
CA VAL A 678 -20.72 11.94 24.39
C VAL A 678 -20.46 12.88 25.58
N GLY A 679 -19.63 13.91 25.39
CA GLY A 679 -19.27 14.87 26.44
C GLY A 679 -20.37 15.88 26.80
N GLY A 680 -21.31 16.15 25.87
CA GLY A 680 -22.43 17.07 26.07
C GLY A 680 -22.08 18.54 25.84
#